data_AF-A0A2V8HJR9-F1
#
_entry.id   AF-A0A2V8HJR9-F1
#
_cell.length_a   1.000
_cell.length_b   1.000
_cell.length_c   1.000
_cell.angle_alpha   90.00
_cell.angle_beta   90.00
_cell.angle_gamma   90.00
#
_symmetry.space_group_name_H-M   'P 1'
#
loop_
_entity.id
_entity.type
_entity.pdbx_description
1 polymer ?
#
loop_
_entity_poly.entity_id
_entity_poly.type
_entity_poly.pdbx_seq_one_letter_code
_entity_poly.pdbx_strand_id
1 'polypeptide(L)'
;MMAGIAAVSAALLMTELALTRIFSVTMYYHFAFLAISIALFGLSASGVAVYLARRRLAVIDARVLLSTAALAHALATLLALSCLVRIRVGLNYSPENLWLMLAIYALAALPFFTGGSVMSIAFSRMADRINVLYAADLIGAASGCLVLIPLLNWLGAPGVVMTAAALSTAAAVVFAPPARRPRLATLAVVMIAMAGSAQLAGTAPFDVIDTKGHVGDRILFSKWNSFSRVAVYDRPHGDWSLSPKFTGTRAPSLFMDIDSAASTPILKGTGRVEDASYLRYELTAIGYHLAPRAFSALVIGPGGGRDLLSALVFGASRVDGVEINPIIARDVMLDRFRDYSGAVYANPRVSIHVDDGRNFVRRSSSKYDVIQASLVDTWAATAAGAYTLTENSLYTKEAFGEYVDHLTDDGLLTITRWVFDGLRLVTLAQDACAERGLDASTRLAIVRYDRVATFLLSKHPFTPAEVAKLRDVSAELGFEILYAPGLPATSGADPSGPRNDPIEMQRTGTSAADYRRLILAGNRQQFLASYPLDESPTTDDRPFFFHTTRLRDQMQVAFGRSMLFGNGLSALMTLMAISALLVIVFVIGPLLIGGDRPRAGWGAWLAYFGALGAGFMLLEVALLQRFVLLLGHPVYSLTVTLFSLLLGTGFGSLVSRRIAAARVQEVTVRALVGVAVVSLAAALGLARLIDVGIPWVLSARIAFAVLLIAPVGILLGMPLPGGMRLVAADRADIIPWGWGINGAFSVVGATLAVFIAMNWGFSVTLMSAAAVYTLAALTLRSVGN
;
A
#
# COMPACT_ATOMS: atom_id res chain seq x y z
N MET A 1 -10.37 18.20 28.27
CA MET A 1 -11.12 18.36 27.01
C MET A 1 -10.20 18.08 25.82
N MET A 2 -9.23 18.95 25.51
CA MET A 2 -8.31 18.73 24.37
C MET A 2 -7.59 17.38 24.39
N ALA A 3 -7.08 16.94 25.55
CA ALA A 3 -6.48 15.61 25.70
C ALA A 3 -7.46 14.45 25.37
N GLY A 4 -8.74 14.61 25.66
CA GLY A 4 -9.76 13.62 25.30
C GLY A 4 -10.05 13.60 23.80
N ILE A 5 -10.06 14.77 23.15
CA ILE A 5 -10.19 14.86 21.68
C ILE A 5 -8.97 14.22 21.00
N ALA A 6 -7.76 14.52 21.47
CA ALA A 6 -6.54 13.92 20.96
C ALA A 6 -6.54 12.39 21.11
N ALA A 7 -7.01 11.87 22.26
CA ALA A 7 -7.11 10.43 22.49
C ALA A 7 -8.15 9.74 21.58
N VAL A 8 -9.31 10.36 21.34
CA VAL A 8 -10.31 9.81 20.39
C VAL A 8 -9.79 9.88 18.95
N SER A 9 -9.10 10.95 18.58
CA SER A 9 -8.50 11.07 17.25
C SER A 9 -7.39 10.03 17.01
N ALA A 10 -6.52 9.82 18.00
CA ALA A 10 -5.55 8.73 18.00
C ALA A 10 -6.24 7.38 17.84
N ALA A 11 -7.32 7.13 18.60
CA ALA A 11 -8.10 5.88 18.53
C ALA A 11 -8.74 5.67 17.14
N LEU A 12 -9.33 6.70 16.55
CA LEU A 12 -9.92 6.65 15.21
C LEU A 12 -8.88 6.24 14.17
N LEU A 13 -7.74 6.92 14.14
CA LEU A 13 -6.71 6.65 13.15
C LEU A 13 -6.02 5.30 13.37
N MET A 14 -5.79 4.91 14.63
CA MET A 14 -5.28 3.56 14.94
C MET A 14 -6.27 2.47 14.50
N THR A 15 -7.58 2.70 14.69
CA THR A 15 -8.62 1.76 14.25
C THR A 15 -8.67 1.66 12.73
N GLU A 16 -8.58 2.78 12.02
CA GLU A 16 -8.51 2.82 10.55
C GLU A 16 -7.34 2.00 10.02
N LEU A 17 -6.13 2.29 10.50
CA LEU A 17 -4.91 1.63 10.04
C LEU A 17 -4.82 0.16 10.50
N ALA A 18 -5.45 -0.22 11.61
CA ALA A 18 -5.53 -1.62 12.00
C ALA A 18 -6.59 -2.39 11.20
N LEU A 19 -7.72 -1.78 10.86
CA LEU A 19 -8.77 -2.40 10.04
C LEU A 19 -8.28 -2.66 8.61
N THR A 20 -7.49 -1.75 8.02
CA THR A 20 -6.87 -2.02 6.70
C THR A 20 -6.03 -3.30 6.73
N ARG A 21 -5.30 -3.54 7.82
CA ARG A 21 -4.48 -4.76 8.04
C ARG A 21 -5.31 -6.00 8.36
N ILE A 22 -6.38 -5.88 9.15
CA ILE A 22 -7.28 -7.00 9.42
C ILE A 22 -7.94 -7.44 8.11
N PHE A 23 -8.50 -6.49 7.36
CA PHE A 23 -9.14 -6.78 6.08
C PHE A 23 -8.16 -7.31 5.05
N SER A 24 -6.91 -6.85 4.99
CA SER A 24 -5.93 -7.40 4.04
C SER A 24 -5.68 -8.90 4.23
N VAL A 25 -5.85 -9.42 5.45
CA VAL A 25 -5.65 -10.84 5.79
C VAL A 25 -6.96 -11.65 5.76
N THR A 26 -8.07 -11.10 6.26
CA THR A 26 -9.34 -11.83 6.39
C THR A 26 -10.23 -11.76 5.15
N MET A 27 -10.15 -10.67 4.37
CA MET A 27 -11.08 -10.35 3.26
C MET A 27 -10.34 -9.91 2.00
N TYR A 28 -10.90 -10.12 0.81
CA TYR A 28 -10.20 -9.75 -0.43
C TYR A 28 -9.83 -8.26 -0.45
N TYR A 29 -8.75 -7.90 -1.15
CA TYR A 29 -8.10 -6.59 -1.02
C TYR A 29 -9.04 -5.39 -1.27
N HIS A 30 -10.06 -5.55 -2.13
CA HIS A 30 -11.11 -4.54 -2.37
C HIS A 30 -11.72 -3.97 -1.09
N PHE A 31 -11.77 -4.76 -0.02
CA PHE A 31 -12.28 -4.37 1.29
C PHE A 31 -11.29 -3.55 2.11
N ALA A 32 -9.98 -3.80 1.97
CA ALA A 32 -8.93 -3.07 2.67
C ALA A 32 -8.79 -1.63 2.14
N PHE A 33 -8.84 -1.45 0.81
CA PHE A 33 -8.84 -0.12 0.20
C PHE A 33 -10.08 0.69 0.56
N LEU A 34 -11.21 0.01 0.76
CA LEU A 34 -12.45 0.64 1.19
C LEU A 34 -12.44 1.04 2.68
N ALA A 35 -11.53 0.53 3.52
CA ALA A 35 -11.50 0.87 4.95
C ALA A 35 -11.34 2.39 5.19
N ILE A 36 -10.49 3.06 4.40
CA ILE A 36 -10.31 4.52 4.45
C ILE A 36 -11.61 5.23 4.07
N SER A 37 -12.25 4.79 2.98
CA SER A 37 -13.52 5.36 2.54
C SER A 37 -14.65 5.11 3.53
N ILE A 38 -14.68 3.95 4.20
CA ILE A 38 -15.61 3.62 5.29
C ILE A 38 -15.36 4.51 6.50
N ALA A 39 -14.09 4.76 6.83
CA ALA A 39 -13.73 5.63 7.93
C ALA A 39 -14.21 7.06 7.70
N LEU A 40 -13.85 7.63 6.56
CA LEU A 40 -14.29 8.95 6.13
C LEU A 40 -15.81 9.04 5.96
N PHE A 41 -16.46 7.98 5.46
CA PHE A 41 -17.91 7.88 5.39
C PHE A 41 -18.56 7.95 6.78
N GLY A 42 -18.08 7.14 7.73
CA GLY A 42 -18.58 7.15 9.11
C GLY A 42 -18.40 8.52 9.76
N LEU A 43 -17.22 9.14 9.62
CA LEU A 43 -16.93 10.49 10.10
C LEU A 43 -17.90 11.52 9.48
N SER A 44 -18.13 11.47 8.16
CA SER A 44 -19.00 12.42 7.45
C SER A 44 -20.47 12.25 7.82
N ALA A 45 -20.96 11.00 7.86
CA ALA A 45 -22.33 10.67 8.25
C ALA A 45 -22.62 11.11 9.69
N SER A 46 -21.64 11.03 10.59
CA SER A 46 -21.78 11.51 11.96
C SER A 46 -22.00 13.02 12.06
N GLY A 47 -21.33 13.81 11.20
CA GLY A 47 -21.50 15.26 11.16
C GLY A 47 -22.93 15.65 10.76
N VAL A 48 -23.48 14.99 9.74
CA VAL A 48 -24.87 15.16 9.32
C VAL A 48 -25.84 14.77 10.43
N ALA A 49 -25.63 13.61 11.06
CA ALA A 49 -26.48 13.13 12.15
C ALA A 49 -26.49 14.10 13.34
N VAL A 50 -25.33 14.62 13.76
CA VAL A 50 -25.20 15.61 14.83
C VAL A 50 -25.89 16.93 14.46
N TYR A 51 -25.77 17.37 13.20
CA TYR A 51 -26.46 18.57 12.71
C TYR A 51 -28.00 18.42 12.74
N LEU A 52 -28.53 17.28 12.29
CA LEU A 52 -29.97 17.00 12.33
C LEU A 52 -30.47 16.90 13.78
N ALA A 53 -29.67 16.32 14.67
CA ALA A 53 -30.00 16.20 16.09
C ALA A 53 -29.72 17.47 16.90
N ARG A 54 -29.19 18.56 16.30
CA ARG A 54 -28.66 19.73 17.03
C ARG A 54 -29.61 20.32 18.07
N ARG A 55 -30.91 20.41 17.77
CA ARG A 55 -31.93 20.95 18.69
C ARG A 55 -32.11 20.07 19.92
N ARG A 56 -32.10 18.74 19.74
CA ARG A 56 -32.22 17.78 20.83
C ARG A 56 -30.96 17.73 21.68
N LEU A 57 -29.81 17.75 21.01
CA LEU A 57 -28.51 17.71 21.68
C LEU A 57 -28.24 18.98 22.48
N ALA A 58 -28.72 20.15 22.03
CA ALA A 58 -28.49 21.45 22.66
C ALA A 58 -28.78 21.48 24.17
N VAL A 59 -29.81 20.75 24.62
CA VAL A 59 -30.29 20.70 26.00
C VAL A 59 -29.34 19.93 26.93
N ILE A 60 -28.48 19.06 26.38
CA ILE A 60 -27.56 18.22 27.16
C ILE A 60 -26.23 18.98 27.34
N ASP A 61 -25.67 18.89 28.55
CA ASP A 61 -24.34 19.42 28.86
C ASP A 61 -23.25 18.79 27.97
N ALA A 62 -22.34 19.62 27.47
CA ALA A 62 -21.32 19.20 26.51
C ALA A 62 -20.35 18.14 27.07
N ARG A 63 -20.01 18.20 28.37
CA ARG A 63 -19.10 17.22 29.00
C ARG A 63 -19.76 15.86 29.13
N VAL A 64 -21.04 15.84 29.53
CA VAL A 64 -21.82 14.61 29.59
C VAL A 64 -21.94 14.01 28.20
N LEU A 65 -22.31 14.81 27.19
CA LEU A 65 -22.51 14.34 25.83
C LEU A 65 -21.22 13.76 25.21
N LEU A 66 -20.09 14.46 25.36
CA LEU A 66 -18.77 13.98 24.89
C LEU A 66 -18.32 12.71 25.61
N SER A 67 -18.54 12.64 26.94
CA SER A 67 -18.22 11.45 27.73
C SER A 67 -19.05 10.24 27.27
N THR A 68 -20.36 10.40 27.08
CA THR A 68 -21.23 9.32 26.60
C THR A 68 -20.89 8.89 25.17
N ALA A 69 -20.58 9.83 24.28
CA ALA A 69 -20.20 9.53 22.90
C ALA A 69 -18.86 8.78 22.83
N ALA A 70 -17.88 9.16 23.66
CA ALA A 70 -16.60 8.46 23.73
C ALA A 70 -16.73 7.04 24.31
N LEU A 71 -17.62 6.83 25.28
CA LEU A 71 -17.95 5.49 25.80
C LEU A 71 -18.64 4.63 24.74
N ALA A 72 -19.59 5.21 24.01
CA ALA A 72 -20.27 4.53 22.89
C ALA A 72 -19.27 4.15 21.80
N HIS A 73 -18.30 5.02 21.51
CA HIS A 73 -17.24 4.75 20.55
C HIS A 73 -16.35 3.58 20.99
N ALA A 74 -15.94 3.51 22.25
CA ALA A 74 -15.17 2.38 22.77
C ALA A 74 -15.93 1.05 22.64
N LEU A 75 -17.21 1.03 23.02
CA LEU A 75 -18.05 -0.16 22.92
C LEU A 75 -18.29 -0.59 21.46
N ALA A 76 -18.59 0.36 20.59
CA ALA A 76 -18.75 0.14 19.16
C ALA A 76 -17.48 -0.44 18.53
N THR A 77 -16.31 0.05 18.93
CA THR A 77 -15.01 -0.41 18.44
C THR A 77 -14.76 -1.88 18.81
N LEU A 78 -15.00 -2.26 20.07
CA LEU A 78 -14.86 -3.66 20.52
C LEU A 78 -15.89 -4.58 19.87
N LEU A 79 -17.15 -4.15 19.76
CA LEU A 79 -18.20 -4.92 19.12
C LEU A 79 -17.87 -5.16 17.63
N ALA A 80 -17.51 -4.08 16.92
CA ALA A 80 -17.12 -4.16 15.52
C ALA A 80 -15.95 -5.13 15.33
N LEU A 81 -14.89 -5.01 16.13
CA LEU A 81 -13.76 -5.93 16.07
C LEU A 81 -14.19 -7.39 16.27
N SER A 82 -14.96 -7.69 17.32
CA SER A 82 -15.37 -9.06 17.66
C SER A 82 -16.18 -9.74 16.55
N CYS A 83 -16.96 -8.97 15.80
CA CYS A 83 -17.75 -9.47 14.69
C CYS A 83 -16.92 -9.53 13.40
N LEU A 84 -16.14 -8.49 13.08
CA LEU A 84 -15.38 -8.38 11.82
C LEU A 84 -14.31 -9.46 11.67
N VAL A 85 -13.66 -9.89 12.76
CA VAL A 85 -12.64 -10.97 12.69
C VAL A 85 -13.25 -12.35 12.44
N ARG A 86 -14.58 -12.49 12.55
CA ARG A 86 -15.31 -13.77 12.38
C ARG A 86 -16.12 -13.85 11.10
N ILE A 87 -16.61 -12.72 10.59
CA ILE A 87 -17.42 -12.67 9.37
C ILE A 87 -16.51 -12.86 8.16
N ARG A 88 -16.92 -13.75 7.23
CA ARG A 88 -16.23 -13.97 5.94
C ARG A 88 -17.19 -13.76 4.79
N VAL A 89 -16.66 -13.26 3.68
CA VAL A 89 -17.40 -13.10 2.43
C VAL A 89 -16.62 -13.76 1.30
N GLY A 90 -17.30 -14.62 0.55
CA GLY A 90 -16.76 -15.18 -0.70
C GLY A 90 -16.90 -14.19 -1.85
N LEU A 91 -16.05 -14.32 -2.88
CA LEU A 91 -16.12 -13.48 -4.09
C LEU A 91 -17.29 -13.82 -5.03
N ASN A 92 -18.05 -14.86 -4.72
CA ASN A 92 -19.15 -15.31 -5.58
C ASN A 92 -20.36 -14.38 -5.42
N TYR A 93 -20.97 -13.96 -6.53
CA TYR A 93 -22.21 -13.19 -6.50
C TYR A 93 -23.36 -14.06 -6.01
N SER A 94 -23.68 -13.96 -4.72
CA SER A 94 -24.89 -14.51 -4.12
C SER A 94 -25.59 -13.41 -3.31
N PRO A 95 -26.94 -13.45 -3.18
CA PRO A 95 -27.67 -12.53 -2.31
C PRO A 95 -27.15 -12.56 -0.86
N GLU A 96 -26.72 -13.73 -0.39
CA GLU A 96 -26.10 -13.91 0.92
C GLU A 96 -24.78 -13.15 1.05
N ASN A 97 -23.85 -13.30 0.10
CA ASN A 97 -22.59 -12.57 0.10
C ASN A 97 -22.80 -11.05 -0.01
N LEU A 98 -23.83 -10.60 -0.73
CA LEU A 98 -24.22 -9.20 -0.79
C LEU A 98 -24.68 -8.67 0.57
N TRP A 99 -25.54 -9.41 1.28
CA TRP A 99 -25.97 -9.05 2.63
C TRP A 99 -24.81 -9.04 3.64
N LEU A 100 -23.95 -10.05 3.60
CA LEU A 100 -22.76 -10.11 4.45
C LEU A 100 -21.80 -8.94 4.18
N MET A 101 -21.61 -8.56 2.91
CA MET A 101 -20.81 -7.39 2.55
C MET A 101 -21.40 -6.09 3.10
N LEU A 102 -22.72 -5.89 2.97
CA LEU A 102 -23.40 -4.73 3.55
C LEU A 102 -23.26 -4.70 5.08
N ALA A 103 -23.39 -5.85 5.74
CA ALA A 103 -23.22 -5.98 7.17
C ALA A 103 -21.79 -5.64 7.62
N ILE A 104 -20.76 -6.12 6.91
CA ILE A 104 -19.36 -5.77 7.15
C ILE A 104 -19.16 -4.25 7.02
N TYR A 105 -19.69 -3.63 5.97
CA TYR A 105 -19.53 -2.18 5.77
C TYR A 105 -20.21 -1.37 6.87
N ALA A 106 -21.44 -1.73 7.24
CA ALA A 106 -22.15 -1.05 8.33
C ALA A 106 -21.39 -1.20 9.66
N LEU A 107 -20.89 -2.40 9.94
CA LEU A 107 -20.15 -2.71 11.16
C LEU A 107 -18.78 -2.03 11.20
N ALA A 108 -18.07 -1.97 10.08
CA ALA A 108 -16.80 -1.27 9.94
C ALA A 108 -16.97 0.26 10.01
N ALA A 109 -18.09 0.81 9.54
CA ALA A 109 -18.41 2.23 9.65
C ALA A 109 -18.76 2.67 11.08
N LEU A 110 -19.24 1.74 11.91
CA LEU A 110 -19.77 2.03 13.25
C LEU A 110 -18.76 2.71 14.20
N PRO A 111 -17.49 2.24 14.33
CA PRO A 111 -16.47 2.94 15.12
C PRO A 111 -16.23 4.37 14.62
N PHE A 112 -16.16 4.58 13.32
CA PHE A 112 -15.91 5.90 12.75
C PHE A 112 -17.11 6.84 12.87
N PHE A 113 -18.33 6.32 12.76
CA PHE A 113 -19.54 7.09 13.02
C PHE A 113 -19.62 7.55 14.48
N THR A 114 -19.35 6.66 15.41
CA THR A 114 -19.40 6.97 16.85
C THR A 114 -18.26 7.90 17.29
N GLY A 115 -17.03 7.67 16.83
CA GLY A 115 -15.91 8.58 17.13
C GLY A 115 -16.01 9.91 16.38
N GLY A 116 -16.50 9.91 15.13
CA GLY A 116 -16.82 11.11 14.38
C GLY A 116 -17.90 11.96 15.05
N SER A 117 -18.85 11.32 15.74
CA SER A 117 -19.85 12.03 16.54
C SER A 117 -19.19 12.82 17.67
N VAL A 118 -18.17 12.25 18.35
CA VAL A 118 -17.38 12.97 19.37
C VAL A 118 -16.75 14.22 18.77
N MET A 119 -16.11 14.09 17.61
CA MET A 119 -15.45 15.20 16.92
C MET A 119 -16.46 16.27 16.49
N SER A 120 -17.55 15.86 15.84
CA SER A 120 -18.61 16.75 15.37
C SER A 120 -19.29 17.51 16.51
N ILE A 121 -19.54 16.85 17.65
CA ILE A 121 -20.06 17.48 18.86
C ILE A 121 -19.04 18.50 19.41
N ALA A 122 -17.75 18.13 19.48
CA ALA A 122 -16.70 19.03 19.97
C ALA A 122 -16.59 20.28 19.08
N PHE A 123 -16.56 20.12 17.76
CA PHE A 123 -16.49 21.22 16.80
C PHE A 123 -17.71 22.14 16.88
N SER A 124 -18.90 21.57 17.07
CA SER A 124 -20.14 22.35 17.21
C SER A 124 -20.24 23.12 18.53
N ARG A 125 -19.72 22.55 19.63
CA ARG A 125 -19.84 23.14 20.98
C ARG A 125 -18.68 24.06 21.37
N MET A 126 -17.54 23.95 20.68
CA MET A 126 -16.31 24.68 21.00
C MET A 126 -15.73 25.41 19.79
N ALA A 127 -16.61 25.93 18.92
CA ALA A 127 -16.23 26.64 17.71
C ALA A 127 -15.37 27.89 17.98
N ASP A 128 -15.52 28.50 19.15
CA ASP A 128 -14.70 29.62 19.65
C ASP A 128 -13.21 29.25 19.81
N ARG A 129 -12.91 27.95 19.95
CA ARG A 129 -11.55 27.43 20.12
C ARG A 129 -11.12 26.51 18.97
N ILE A 130 -11.68 26.72 17.78
CA ILE A 130 -11.50 25.82 16.63
C ILE A 130 -10.03 25.49 16.33
N ASN A 131 -9.14 26.47 16.39
CA ASN A 131 -7.71 26.27 16.15
C ASN A 131 -7.07 25.26 17.12
N VAL A 132 -7.41 25.35 18.41
CA VAL A 132 -6.86 24.45 19.44
C VAL A 132 -7.50 23.08 19.34
N LEU A 133 -8.79 23.03 19.00
CA LEU A 133 -9.53 21.80 18.82
C LEU A 133 -8.98 21.00 17.63
N TYR A 134 -8.81 21.64 16.47
CA TYR A 134 -8.24 21.04 15.28
C TYR A 134 -6.76 20.66 15.48
N ALA A 135 -6.00 21.45 16.24
CA ALA A 135 -4.64 21.06 16.62
C ALA A 135 -4.61 19.81 17.52
N ALA A 136 -5.50 19.72 18.51
CA ALA A 136 -5.59 18.56 19.39
C ALA A 136 -5.99 17.29 18.62
N ASP A 137 -6.91 17.42 17.66
CA ASP A 137 -7.28 16.37 16.73
C ASP A 137 -6.05 15.86 15.96
N LEU A 138 -5.40 16.72 15.18
CA LEU A 138 -4.28 16.34 14.32
C LEU A 138 -3.05 15.84 15.09
N ILE A 139 -2.72 16.44 16.23
CA ILE A 139 -1.61 15.97 17.08
C ILE A 139 -1.96 14.61 17.70
N GLY A 140 -3.22 14.39 18.07
CA GLY A 140 -3.73 13.10 18.53
C GLY A 140 -3.59 12.03 17.46
N ALA A 141 -4.13 12.29 16.26
CA ALA A 141 -3.96 11.46 15.07
C ALA A 141 -2.48 11.13 14.79
N ALA A 142 -1.60 12.15 14.72
CA ALA A 142 -0.17 11.94 14.53
C ALA A 142 0.46 11.04 15.60
N SER A 143 0.12 11.25 16.87
CA SER A 143 0.59 10.41 17.98
C SER A 143 0.10 8.96 17.83
N GLY A 144 -1.14 8.77 17.36
CA GLY A 144 -1.69 7.47 16.99
C GLY A 144 -0.84 6.75 15.93
N CYS A 145 -0.45 7.44 14.85
CA CYS A 145 0.46 6.87 13.83
C CYS A 145 1.79 6.42 14.40
N LEU A 146 2.40 7.26 15.25
CA LEU A 146 3.73 6.99 15.81
C LEU A 146 3.71 5.76 16.72
N VAL A 147 2.67 5.64 17.56
CA VAL A 147 2.53 4.53 18.51
C VAL A 147 1.98 3.26 17.84
N LEU A 148 1.33 3.37 16.69
CA LEU A 148 0.76 2.25 15.95
C LEU A 148 1.78 1.16 15.63
N ILE A 149 2.96 1.50 15.08
CA ILE A 149 3.97 0.51 14.67
C ILE A 149 4.39 -0.40 15.83
N PRO A 150 4.89 0.12 16.97
CA PRO A 150 5.32 -0.75 18.06
C PRO A 150 4.14 -1.59 18.60
N LEU A 151 2.93 -1.04 18.64
CA LEU A 151 1.75 -1.80 19.05
C LEU A 151 1.38 -2.92 18.06
N LEU A 152 1.48 -2.71 16.74
CA LEU A 152 1.26 -3.75 15.74
C LEU A 152 2.27 -4.89 15.89
N ASN A 153 3.53 -4.56 16.15
CA ASN A 153 4.59 -5.55 16.32
C ASN A 153 4.46 -6.36 17.62
N TRP A 154 3.86 -5.78 18.67
CA TRP A 154 3.73 -6.43 19.98
C TRP A 154 2.37 -7.12 20.19
N LEU A 155 1.29 -6.48 19.76
CA LEU A 155 -0.09 -6.90 20.05
C LEU A 155 -0.85 -7.37 18.80
N GLY A 156 -0.28 -7.20 17.60
CA GLY A 156 -0.96 -7.46 16.33
C GLY A 156 -2.07 -6.45 16.02
N ALA A 157 -2.70 -6.60 14.85
CA ALA A 157 -3.75 -5.68 14.40
C ALA A 157 -4.99 -5.65 15.33
N PRO A 158 -5.52 -6.80 15.82
CA PRO A 158 -6.62 -6.76 16.78
C PRO A 158 -6.28 -6.08 18.10
N GLY A 159 -5.07 -6.32 18.63
CA GLY A 159 -4.63 -5.71 19.88
C GLY A 159 -4.48 -4.19 19.79
N VAL A 160 -4.15 -3.66 18.62
CA VAL A 160 -4.19 -2.22 18.34
C VAL A 160 -5.62 -1.67 18.45
N VAL A 161 -6.61 -2.34 17.85
CA VAL A 161 -8.02 -1.90 17.92
C VAL A 161 -8.53 -1.94 19.36
N MET A 162 -8.13 -2.93 20.15
CA MET A 162 -8.41 -2.97 21.59
C MET A 162 -7.76 -1.80 22.34
N THR A 163 -6.52 -1.44 21.98
CA THR A 163 -5.82 -0.29 22.54
C THR A 163 -6.52 1.03 22.17
N ALA A 164 -7.00 1.16 20.94
CA ALA A 164 -7.82 2.29 20.50
C ALA A 164 -9.11 2.42 21.31
N ALA A 165 -9.81 1.30 21.58
CA ALA A 165 -10.96 1.30 22.48
C ALA A 165 -10.60 1.76 23.90
N ALA A 166 -9.43 1.39 24.42
CA ALA A 166 -8.92 1.86 25.72
C ALA A 166 -8.63 3.37 25.74
N LEU A 167 -8.09 3.92 24.65
CA LEU A 167 -7.91 5.37 24.52
C LEU A 167 -9.26 6.12 24.53
N SER A 168 -10.28 5.54 23.90
CA SER A 168 -11.64 6.10 23.88
C SER A 168 -12.32 6.05 25.25
N THR A 169 -12.12 4.99 26.04
CA THR A 169 -12.61 4.97 27.43
C THR A 169 -11.87 5.97 28.32
N ALA A 170 -10.56 6.12 28.16
CA ALA A 170 -9.78 7.16 28.85
C ALA A 170 -10.28 8.57 28.49
N ALA A 171 -10.56 8.84 27.22
CA ALA A 171 -11.15 10.09 26.77
C ALA A 171 -12.51 10.36 27.44
N ALA A 172 -13.35 9.33 27.57
CA ALA A 172 -14.64 9.47 28.23
C ALA A 172 -14.52 9.87 29.71
N VAL A 173 -13.51 9.35 30.43
CA VAL A 173 -13.21 9.75 31.81
C VAL A 173 -12.70 11.19 31.87
N VAL A 174 -11.86 11.61 30.92
CA VAL A 174 -11.36 12.99 30.81
C VAL A 174 -12.48 13.99 30.55
N PHE A 175 -13.47 13.62 29.72
CA PHE A 175 -14.64 14.44 29.43
C PHE A 175 -15.60 14.53 30.61
N ALA A 176 -15.71 13.47 31.40
CA ALA A 176 -16.71 13.35 32.46
C ALA A 176 -16.67 14.51 33.48
N PRO A 177 -17.86 14.97 33.95
CA PRO A 177 -17.96 15.84 35.11
C PRO A 177 -17.31 15.21 36.35
N PRO A 178 -16.67 15.99 37.24
CA PRO A 178 -15.94 15.46 38.41
C PRO A 178 -16.72 14.44 39.23
N ALA A 179 -18.01 14.67 39.45
CA ALA A 179 -18.89 13.78 40.21
C ALA A 179 -19.09 12.38 39.58
N ARG A 180 -18.91 12.23 38.26
CA ARG A 180 -19.10 10.95 37.54
C ARG A 180 -17.79 10.24 37.19
N ARG A 181 -16.65 10.92 37.32
CA ARG A 181 -15.32 10.40 36.99
C ARG A 181 -14.97 9.06 37.64
N PRO A 182 -15.10 8.86 38.97
CA PRO A 182 -14.67 7.59 39.58
C PRO A 182 -15.48 6.41 39.06
N ARG A 183 -16.81 6.56 38.93
CA ARG A 183 -17.69 5.52 38.38
C ARG A 183 -17.32 5.16 36.93
N LEU A 184 -17.05 6.16 36.10
CA LEU A 184 -16.66 5.95 34.71
C LEU A 184 -15.25 5.37 34.58
N ALA A 185 -14.33 5.72 35.47
CA ALA A 185 -13.00 5.12 35.54
C ALA A 185 -13.08 3.63 35.89
N THR A 186 -13.91 3.26 36.89
CA THR A 186 -14.17 1.85 37.22
C THR A 186 -14.77 1.10 36.03
N LEU A 187 -15.78 1.68 35.37
CA LEU A 187 -16.39 1.08 34.18
C LEU A 187 -15.39 0.91 33.04
N ALA A 188 -14.53 1.90 32.79
CA ALA A 188 -13.47 1.83 31.79
C ALA A 188 -12.49 0.68 32.09
N VAL A 189 -12.02 0.55 33.34
CA VAL A 189 -11.13 -0.53 33.76
C VAL A 189 -11.79 -1.89 33.58
N VAL A 190 -13.06 -2.04 34.00
CA VAL A 190 -13.80 -3.30 33.86
C VAL A 190 -13.96 -3.69 32.39
N MET A 191 -14.33 -2.75 31.50
CA MET A 191 -14.46 -3.05 30.07
C MET A 191 -13.15 -3.53 29.44
N ILE A 192 -12.02 -2.88 29.74
CA ILE A 192 -10.71 -3.29 29.21
C ILE A 192 -10.24 -4.61 29.82
N ALA A 193 -10.43 -4.80 31.13
CA ALA A 193 -10.09 -6.05 31.82
C ALA A 193 -10.89 -7.23 31.29
N MET A 194 -12.19 -7.07 31.01
CA MET A 194 -13.01 -8.12 30.40
C MET A 194 -12.51 -8.47 28.99
N ALA A 195 -12.25 -7.48 28.15
CA ALA A 195 -11.75 -7.71 26.79
C ALA A 195 -10.37 -8.41 26.80
N GLY A 196 -9.45 -7.96 27.67
CA GLY A 196 -8.13 -8.57 27.84
C GLY A 196 -8.18 -9.97 28.45
N SER A 197 -9.09 -10.23 29.41
CA SER A 197 -9.24 -11.55 30.00
C SER A 197 -9.79 -12.57 29.01
N ALA A 198 -10.76 -12.17 28.17
CA ALA A 198 -11.30 -13.03 27.12
C ALA A 198 -10.22 -13.43 26.09
N GLN A 199 -9.30 -12.50 25.79
CA GLN A 199 -8.15 -12.74 24.93
C GLN A 199 -7.16 -13.75 25.54
N LEU A 200 -6.83 -13.59 26.83
CA LEU A 200 -5.89 -14.50 27.54
C LEU A 200 -6.47 -15.89 27.82
N ALA A 201 -7.79 -16.00 28.01
CA ALA A 201 -8.47 -17.26 28.31
C ALA A 201 -8.58 -18.24 27.12
N GLY A 202 -7.97 -17.93 25.97
CA GLY A 202 -7.99 -18.79 24.79
C GLY A 202 -9.32 -18.84 24.04
N THR A 203 -10.34 -18.08 24.48
CA THR A 203 -11.58 -17.88 23.72
C THR A 203 -11.35 -17.06 22.44
N ALA A 204 -10.21 -16.37 22.39
CA ALA A 204 -9.67 -15.66 21.22
C ALA A 204 -10.72 -14.84 20.45
N PRO A 205 -11.61 -14.08 21.12
CA PRO A 205 -12.77 -13.52 20.46
C PRO A 205 -12.44 -12.37 19.51
N PHE A 206 -11.20 -11.89 19.57
CA PHE A 206 -10.66 -10.82 18.75
C PHE A 206 -9.53 -11.30 17.82
N ASP A 207 -9.14 -12.58 17.87
CA ASP A 207 -8.07 -13.10 17.01
C ASP A 207 -8.56 -13.50 15.63
N VAL A 208 -7.64 -13.38 14.68
CA VAL A 208 -7.79 -13.94 13.34
C VAL A 208 -7.27 -15.37 13.37
N ILE A 209 -8.19 -16.33 13.53
CA ILE A 209 -7.87 -17.76 13.64
C ILE A 209 -7.77 -18.41 12.25
N ASP A 210 -8.67 -18.06 11.34
CA ASP A 210 -8.67 -18.53 9.96
C ASP A 210 -8.45 -17.34 9.02
N THR A 211 -7.80 -17.61 7.90
CA THR A 211 -7.52 -16.61 6.87
C THR A 211 -7.96 -17.10 5.49
N LYS A 212 -7.82 -16.26 4.47
CA LYS A 212 -8.21 -16.61 3.10
C LYS A 212 -7.49 -17.89 2.65
N GLY A 213 -8.24 -18.85 2.16
CA GLY A 213 -7.67 -20.10 1.63
C GLY A 213 -7.08 -21.05 2.68
N HIS A 214 -7.14 -20.69 3.97
CA HIS A 214 -6.60 -21.47 5.08
C HIS A 214 -7.69 -21.67 6.13
N VAL A 215 -8.46 -22.75 5.98
CA VAL A 215 -9.56 -23.11 6.89
C VAL A 215 -9.25 -24.43 7.54
N GLY A 216 -9.06 -24.44 8.86
CA GLY A 216 -8.70 -25.64 9.61
C GLY A 216 -7.27 -26.14 9.38
N ASP A 217 -6.42 -25.36 8.69
CA ASP A 217 -5.00 -25.67 8.53
C ASP A 217 -4.29 -25.57 9.89
N ARG A 218 -3.35 -26.49 10.15
CA ARG A 218 -2.54 -26.46 11.37
C ARG A 218 -1.46 -25.39 11.26
N ILE A 219 -1.64 -24.30 11.99
CA ILE A 219 -0.67 -23.20 12.10
C ILE A 219 0.46 -23.61 13.05
N LEU A 220 1.70 -23.61 12.55
CA LEU A 220 2.92 -23.86 13.33
C LEU A 220 3.54 -22.58 13.90
N PHE A 221 3.30 -21.45 13.23
CA PHE A 221 3.75 -20.12 13.59
C PHE A 221 2.84 -19.06 12.94
N SER A 222 2.54 -17.97 13.64
CA SER A 222 1.86 -16.80 13.06
C SER A 222 2.27 -15.54 13.82
N LYS A 223 2.64 -14.47 13.11
CA LYS A 223 3.01 -13.18 13.71
C LYS A 223 2.64 -12.02 12.79
N TRP A 224 2.30 -10.89 13.38
CA TRP A 224 1.96 -9.64 12.69
C TRP A 224 3.10 -8.63 12.80
N ASN A 225 3.27 -7.84 11.75
CA ASN A 225 3.97 -6.55 11.81
C ASN A 225 3.12 -5.48 11.11
N SER A 226 3.69 -4.30 10.92
CA SER A 226 3.01 -3.14 10.36
C SER A 226 2.60 -3.24 8.88
N PHE A 227 3.07 -4.26 8.15
CA PHE A 227 2.81 -4.40 6.70
C PHE A 227 2.51 -5.83 6.24
N SER A 228 2.58 -6.80 7.13
CA SER A 228 2.34 -8.21 6.83
C SER A 228 1.90 -8.99 8.07
N ARG A 229 1.21 -10.10 7.83
CA ARG A 229 1.08 -11.25 8.71
C ARG A 229 1.83 -12.40 8.05
N VAL A 230 2.77 -12.99 8.77
CA VAL A 230 3.50 -14.19 8.32
C VAL A 230 2.98 -15.37 9.11
N ALA A 231 2.61 -16.44 8.42
CA ALA A 231 2.22 -17.70 9.04
C ALA A 231 2.93 -18.89 8.39
N VAL A 232 3.21 -19.94 9.17
CA VAL A 232 3.76 -21.19 8.66
C VAL A 232 2.78 -22.30 8.98
N TYR A 233 2.43 -23.09 7.97
CA TYR A 233 1.46 -24.18 8.08
C TYR A 233 2.12 -25.54 7.87
N ASP A 234 1.60 -26.55 8.56
CA ASP A 234 2.01 -27.95 8.45
C ASP A 234 1.46 -28.62 7.18
N ARG A 235 1.88 -28.10 6.02
CA ARG A 235 1.48 -28.61 4.70
C ARG A 235 2.58 -28.36 3.67
N PRO A 236 2.73 -29.22 2.65
CA PRO A 236 3.70 -29.01 1.58
C PRO A 236 3.33 -27.80 0.72
N HIS A 237 4.34 -27.12 0.22
CA HIS A 237 4.21 -26.08 -0.78
C HIS A 237 4.16 -26.70 -2.18
N GLY A 238 3.30 -26.20 -3.07
CA GLY A 238 3.23 -26.65 -4.47
C GLY A 238 4.42 -26.18 -5.30
N ASP A 239 4.75 -26.90 -6.37
CA ASP A 239 5.83 -26.50 -7.29
C ASP A 239 5.28 -25.87 -8.55
N TRP A 240 5.95 -24.82 -9.01
CA TRP A 240 5.54 -24.02 -10.17
C TRP A 240 6.67 -23.77 -11.18
N SER A 241 7.92 -24.11 -10.85
CA SER A 241 9.09 -23.93 -11.74
C SER A 241 9.93 -25.19 -11.96
N LEU A 242 9.58 -26.32 -11.34
CA LEU A 242 10.41 -27.52 -11.42
C LEU A 242 10.21 -28.22 -12.76
N SER A 243 11.31 -28.58 -13.42
CA SER A 243 11.32 -29.30 -14.68
C SER A 243 10.44 -30.56 -14.66
N PRO A 244 9.69 -30.82 -15.75
CA PRO A 244 8.92 -32.05 -15.91
C PRO A 244 9.83 -33.28 -16.12
N LYS A 245 11.13 -33.07 -16.34
CA LYS A 245 12.13 -34.12 -16.51
C LYS A 245 12.72 -34.60 -15.17
N PHE A 246 12.41 -33.91 -14.07
CA PHE A 246 12.85 -34.34 -12.75
C PHE A 246 12.03 -35.56 -12.27
N THR A 247 12.72 -36.69 -12.06
CA THR A 247 12.12 -37.96 -11.60
C THR A 247 12.56 -38.36 -10.18
N GLY A 248 13.37 -37.54 -9.52
CA GLY A 248 13.89 -37.80 -8.18
C GLY A 248 12.89 -37.47 -7.06
N THR A 249 13.34 -37.64 -5.81
CA THR A 249 12.58 -37.26 -4.62
C THR A 249 12.89 -35.82 -4.22
N ARG A 250 11.85 -35.04 -3.92
CA ARG A 250 11.97 -33.66 -3.44
C ARG A 250 12.13 -33.65 -1.93
N ALA A 251 12.84 -32.64 -1.42
CA ALA A 251 12.82 -32.39 0.02
C ALA A 251 11.39 -32.02 0.46
N PRO A 252 10.91 -32.53 1.61
CA PRO A 252 9.68 -32.03 2.23
C PRO A 252 9.75 -30.52 2.43
N SER A 253 8.60 -29.85 2.42
CA SER A 253 8.52 -28.41 2.63
C SER A 253 7.39 -28.04 3.58
N LEU A 254 7.52 -26.88 4.22
CA LEU A 254 6.42 -26.19 4.90
C LEU A 254 5.95 -25.02 4.03
N PHE A 255 4.66 -24.72 4.13
CA PHE A 255 4.05 -23.58 3.47
C PHE A 255 4.16 -22.35 4.36
N MET A 256 5.02 -21.40 3.99
CA MET A 256 5.06 -20.08 4.61
C MET A 256 4.20 -19.12 3.79
N ASP A 257 3.23 -18.51 4.45
CA ASP A 257 2.25 -17.57 3.95
C ASP A 257 2.60 -16.14 4.37
N ILE A 258 2.34 -15.19 3.48
CA ILE A 258 2.43 -13.75 3.70
C ILE A 258 1.08 -13.13 3.30
N ASP A 259 0.32 -12.64 4.29
CA ASP A 259 -1.04 -12.05 4.17
C ASP A 259 -2.10 -12.93 3.47
N SER A 260 -1.92 -14.24 3.44
CA SER A 260 -2.84 -15.19 2.78
C SER A 260 -3.02 -14.87 1.29
N ALA A 261 -1.91 -14.45 0.70
CA ALA A 261 -1.81 -13.86 -0.62
C ALA A 261 -0.53 -14.30 -1.34
N ALA A 262 0.61 -14.26 -0.63
CA ALA A 262 1.90 -14.74 -1.12
C ALA A 262 2.33 -15.97 -0.34
N SER A 263 3.21 -16.76 -0.95
CA SER A 263 3.77 -17.92 -0.27
C SER A 263 5.17 -18.25 -0.74
N THR A 264 5.95 -18.83 0.17
CA THR A 264 7.29 -19.31 -0.10
C THR A 264 7.51 -20.64 0.63
N PRO A 265 8.23 -21.61 0.04
CA PRO A 265 8.51 -22.87 0.69
C PRO A 265 9.65 -22.75 1.69
N ILE A 266 9.48 -23.25 2.91
CA ILE A 266 10.61 -23.60 3.78
C ILE A 266 11.00 -25.03 3.43
N LEU A 267 12.14 -25.21 2.76
CA LEU A 267 12.61 -26.52 2.38
C LEU A 267 13.26 -27.22 3.58
N LYS A 268 12.93 -28.49 3.81
CA LYS A 268 13.61 -29.28 4.82
C LYS A 268 15.06 -29.51 4.41
N GLY A 269 16.00 -29.13 5.26
CA GLY A 269 17.43 -29.25 5.00
C GLY A 269 18.16 -30.02 6.09
N THR A 270 19.24 -30.70 5.72
CA THR A 270 20.19 -31.33 6.67
C THR A 270 21.40 -30.45 6.96
N GLY A 271 21.49 -29.28 6.31
CA GLY A 271 22.67 -28.40 6.27
C GLY A 271 23.63 -28.73 5.13
N ARG A 272 23.45 -29.87 4.44
CA ARG A 272 24.21 -30.22 3.24
C ARG A 272 23.54 -29.67 1.99
N VAL A 273 24.33 -29.01 1.16
CA VAL A 273 23.84 -28.41 -0.10
C VAL A 273 23.49 -29.49 -1.12
N GLU A 274 24.14 -30.65 -1.06
CA GLU A 274 23.90 -31.77 -1.99
C GLU A 274 22.46 -32.31 -1.92
N ASP A 275 21.81 -32.22 -0.76
CA ASP A 275 20.43 -32.68 -0.55
C ASP A 275 19.41 -31.82 -1.31
N ALA A 276 19.80 -30.60 -1.67
CA ALA A 276 19.02 -29.68 -2.48
C ALA A 276 19.44 -29.72 -3.98
N SER A 277 20.20 -30.72 -4.41
CA SER A 277 20.69 -30.84 -5.80
C SER A 277 19.58 -30.85 -6.86
N TYR A 278 18.37 -31.26 -6.49
CA TYR A 278 17.20 -31.20 -7.37
C TYR A 278 16.87 -29.76 -7.82
N LEU A 279 17.29 -28.73 -7.08
CA LEU A 279 17.11 -27.33 -7.47
C LEU A 279 17.84 -26.97 -8.78
N ARG A 280 18.77 -27.81 -9.27
CA ARG A 280 19.35 -27.68 -10.63
C ARG A 280 18.34 -27.83 -11.76
N TYR A 281 17.21 -28.47 -11.46
CA TYR A 281 16.09 -28.69 -12.39
C TYR A 281 15.04 -27.57 -12.34
N GLU A 282 15.27 -26.50 -11.58
CA GLU A 282 14.34 -25.39 -11.45
C GLU A 282 14.53 -24.35 -12.55
N LEU A 283 13.42 -23.83 -13.10
CA LEU A 283 13.47 -22.72 -14.07
C LEU A 283 14.11 -21.47 -13.45
N THR A 284 13.92 -21.22 -12.16
CA THR A 284 14.53 -20.08 -11.46
C THR A 284 16.06 -20.18 -11.42
N ALA A 285 16.62 -21.40 -11.52
CA ALA A 285 18.04 -21.65 -11.51
C ALA A 285 18.69 -21.61 -12.91
N ILE A 286 17.93 -21.37 -13.98
CA ILE A 286 18.43 -21.45 -15.37
C ILE A 286 19.64 -20.54 -15.61
N GLY A 287 19.68 -19.36 -15.00
CA GLY A 287 20.80 -18.42 -15.12
C GLY A 287 22.09 -18.93 -14.46
N TYR A 288 22.01 -19.72 -13.39
CA TYR A 288 23.20 -20.28 -12.73
C TYR A 288 23.91 -21.34 -13.58
N HIS A 289 23.25 -21.92 -14.58
CA HIS A 289 23.93 -22.77 -15.56
C HIS A 289 24.91 -21.97 -16.43
N LEU A 290 24.77 -20.65 -16.53
CA LEU A 290 25.70 -19.77 -17.25
C LEU A 290 26.76 -19.16 -16.33
N ALA A 291 26.56 -19.20 -15.01
CA ALA A 291 27.49 -18.63 -14.04
C ALA A 291 28.86 -19.34 -14.03
N PRO A 292 29.95 -18.63 -13.68
CA PRO A 292 31.26 -19.26 -13.50
C PRO A 292 31.26 -20.22 -12.30
N ARG A 293 32.31 -21.04 -12.18
CA ARG A 293 32.40 -22.09 -11.13
C ARG A 293 32.33 -21.55 -9.69
N ALA A 294 32.87 -20.37 -9.45
CA ALA A 294 32.78 -19.66 -8.18
C ALA A 294 32.31 -18.26 -8.49
N PHE A 295 31.21 -17.85 -7.87
CA PHE A 295 30.52 -16.61 -8.18
C PHE A 295 29.87 -15.99 -6.95
N SER A 296 29.66 -14.70 -7.02
CA SER A 296 28.90 -13.91 -6.05
C SER A 296 27.46 -13.73 -6.52
N ALA A 297 26.51 -13.91 -5.61
CA ALA A 297 25.09 -13.74 -5.92
C ALA A 297 24.40 -12.76 -4.97
N LEU A 298 23.47 -11.98 -5.51
CA LEU A 298 22.48 -11.21 -4.76
C LEU A 298 21.11 -11.83 -4.99
N VAL A 299 20.44 -12.27 -3.94
CA VAL A 299 19.07 -12.80 -4.00
C VAL A 299 18.14 -11.79 -3.33
N ILE A 300 17.25 -11.20 -4.13
CA ILE A 300 16.24 -10.25 -3.65
C ILE A 300 14.96 -11.02 -3.30
N GLY A 301 14.53 -10.91 -2.04
CA GLY A 301 13.39 -11.64 -1.46
C GLY A 301 13.62 -13.15 -1.33
N PRO A 302 14.62 -13.59 -0.54
CA PRO A 302 14.93 -15.00 -0.39
C PRO A 302 13.84 -15.83 0.28
N GLY A 303 12.90 -15.23 1.04
CA GLY A 303 11.75 -15.93 1.62
C GLY A 303 12.17 -17.15 2.45
N GLY A 304 11.57 -18.32 2.18
CA GLY A 304 11.95 -19.58 2.83
C GLY A 304 13.33 -20.14 2.46
N GLY A 305 14.13 -19.43 1.66
CA GLY A 305 15.53 -19.73 1.39
C GLY A 305 15.80 -20.59 0.15
N ARG A 306 14.77 -20.89 -0.66
CA ARG A 306 14.89 -21.69 -1.89
C ARG A 306 15.93 -21.13 -2.86
N ASP A 307 15.90 -19.83 -3.11
CA ASP A 307 16.81 -19.18 -4.07
C ASP A 307 18.24 -19.08 -3.53
N LEU A 308 18.41 -18.91 -2.22
CA LEU A 308 19.70 -19.00 -1.57
C LEU A 308 20.29 -20.39 -1.74
N LEU A 309 19.50 -21.44 -1.50
CA LEU A 309 19.91 -22.82 -1.71
C LEU A 309 20.26 -23.08 -3.18
N SER A 310 19.47 -22.59 -4.12
CA SER A 310 19.79 -22.69 -5.56
C SER A 310 21.16 -22.10 -5.87
N ALA A 311 21.47 -20.87 -5.42
CA ALA A 311 22.79 -20.28 -5.63
C ALA A 311 23.93 -21.14 -5.02
N LEU A 312 23.74 -21.63 -3.80
CA LEU A 312 24.71 -22.48 -3.11
C LEU A 312 24.93 -23.82 -3.83
N VAL A 313 23.87 -24.44 -4.35
CA VAL A 313 23.92 -25.69 -5.13
C VAL A 313 24.78 -25.54 -6.37
N PHE A 314 24.74 -24.37 -7.01
CA PHE A 314 25.56 -24.08 -8.19
C PHE A 314 27.00 -23.66 -7.86
N GLY A 315 27.35 -23.53 -6.58
CA GLY A 315 28.73 -23.24 -6.15
C GLY A 315 29.01 -21.78 -5.84
N ALA A 316 27.98 -20.97 -5.53
CA ALA A 316 28.19 -19.60 -5.07
C ALA A 316 29.19 -19.56 -3.88
N SER A 317 30.18 -18.70 -3.99
CA SER A 317 31.20 -18.47 -2.95
C SER A 317 30.67 -17.52 -1.88
N ARG A 318 29.80 -16.59 -2.27
CA ARG A 318 29.08 -15.65 -1.40
C ARG A 318 27.69 -15.40 -1.97
N VAL A 319 26.69 -15.35 -1.10
CA VAL A 319 25.31 -15.00 -1.43
C VAL A 319 24.82 -13.94 -0.44
N ASP A 320 24.49 -12.75 -0.92
CA ASP A 320 23.76 -11.77 -0.13
C ASP A 320 22.26 -11.96 -0.36
N GLY A 321 21.49 -12.23 0.70
CA GLY A 321 20.04 -12.35 0.65
C GLY A 321 19.39 -11.10 1.25
N VAL A 322 18.53 -10.42 0.50
CA VAL A 322 17.84 -9.20 0.96
C VAL A 322 16.37 -9.50 1.18
N GLU A 323 15.96 -9.61 2.43
CA GLU A 323 14.58 -9.91 2.85
C GLU A 323 13.93 -8.68 3.47
N ILE A 324 12.85 -8.19 2.89
CA ILE A 324 12.16 -6.99 3.39
C ILE A 324 11.46 -7.28 4.74
N ASN A 325 11.04 -8.52 4.98
CA ASN A 325 10.25 -8.87 6.14
C ASN A 325 11.10 -9.37 7.33
N PRO A 326 11.23 -8.59 8.42
CA PRO A 326 11.99 -9.01 9.59
C PRO A 326 11.43 -10.28 10.25
N ILE A 327 10.13 -10.57 10.13
CA ILE A 327 9.55 -11.78 10.70
C ILE A 327 10.08 -13.01 9.97
N ILE A 328 10.14 -12.98 8.64
CA ILE A 328 10.66 -14.09 7.83
C ILE A 328 12.13 -14.32 8.19
N ALA A 329 12.95 -13.27 8.15
CA ALA A 329 14.38 -13.42 8.38
C ALA A 329 14.71 -13.81 9.83
N ARG A 330 14.17 -13.09 10.82
CA ARG A 330 14.61 -13.21 12.22
C ARG A 330 13.81 -14.25 13.00
N ASP A 331 12.48 -14.18 12.95
CA ASP A 331 11.62 -15.03 13.78
C ASP A 331 11.40 -16.43 13.16
N VAL A 332 11.34 -16.52 11.82
CA VAL A 332 11.08 -17.78 11.11
C VAL A 332 12.38 -18.49 10.75
N MET A 333 13.22 -17.90 9.91
CA MET A 333 14.37 -18.61 9.32
C MET A 333 15.60 -18.67 10.22
N LEU A 334 15.86 -17.65 11.05
CA LEU A 334 16.98 -17.62 11.99
C LEU A 334 16.63 -18.15 13.39
N ASP A 335 15.36 -18.33 13.71
CA ASP A 335 14.88 -18.82 15.01
C ASP A 335 14.01 -20.08 14.85
N ARG A 336 12.69 -19.93 14.74
CA ARG A 336 11.72 -21.04 14.89
C ARG A 336 11.93 -22.23 13.95
N PHE A 337 12.36 -22.00 12.71
CA PHE A 337 12.55 -23.02 11.66
C PHE A 337 14.01 -23.08 11.17
N ARG A 338 14.95 -22.55 11.96
CA ARG A 338 16.39 -22.61 11.65
C ARG A 338 16.84 -24.04 11.38
N ASP A 339 16.56 -24.95 12.30
CA ASP A 339 17.04 -26.34 12.18
C ASP A 339 16.27 -27.11 11.11
N TYR A 340 14.96 -26.86 10.95
CA TYR A 340 14.16 -27.48 9.90
C TYR A 340 14.72 -27.16 8.51
N SER A 341 15.13 -25.92 8.28
CA SER A 341 15.67 -25.46 7.00
C SER A 341 17.13 -25.84 6.74
N GLY A 342 17.76 -26.59 7.65
CA GLY A 342 19.20 -26.86 7.59
C GLY A 342 20.06 -25.62 7.80
N ALA A 343 19.53 -24.61 8.51
CA ALA A 343 20.18 -23.34 8.82
C ALA A 343 20.71 -22.58 7.59
N VAL A 344 19.98 -22.60 6.46
CA VAL A 344 20.38 -21.92 5.21
C VAL A 344 20.71 -20.43 5.42
N TYR A 345 19.93 -19.71 6.22
CA TYR A 345 20.17 -18.28 6.52
C TYR A 345 21.41 -18.04 7.38
N ALA A 346 21.90 -19.07 8.09
CA ALA A 346 23.10 -19.02 8.91
C ALA A 346 24.29 -19.74 8.25
N ASN A 347 24.17 -20.13 6.97
CA ASN A 347 25.27 -20.71 6.22
C ASN A 347 26.42 -19.68 6.13
N PRO A 348 27.69 -20.06 6.33
CA PRO A 348 28.82 -19.12 6.32
C PRO A 348 29.02 -18.39 4.98
N ARG A 349 28.46 -18.90 3.89
CA ARG A 349 28.48 -18.24 2.57
C ARG A 349 27.30 -17.29 2.35
N VAL A 350 26.34 -17.23 3.27
CA VAL A 350 25.12 -16.43 3.14
C VAL A 350 25.16 -15.26 4.12
N SER A 351 24.91 -14.05 3.62
CA SER A 351 24.70 -12.84 4.43
C SER A 351 23.28 -12.34 4.24
N ILE A 352 22.49 -12.30 5.32
CA ILE A 352 21.11 -11.85 5.28
C ILE A 352 21.00 -10.39 5.70
N HIS A 353 20.37 -9.59 4.84
CA HIS A 353 20.08 -8.19 5.07
C HIS A 353 18.56 -7.99 5.18
N VAL A 354 18.10 -7.40 6.29
CA VAL A 354 16.70 -7.02 6.44
C VAL A 354 16.52 -5.61 5.89
N ASP A 355 16.14 -5.51 4.63
CA ASP A 355 16.04 -4.25 3.88
C ASP A 355 15.16 -4.40 2.63
N ASP A 356 14.77 -3.30 2.02
CA ASP A 356 14.17 -3.33 0.68
C ASP A 356 15.23 -3.62 -0.40
N GLY A 357 14.89 -4.49 -1.35
CA GLY A 357 15.80 -5.02 -2.36
C GLY A 357 16.51 -3.94 -3.18
N ARG A 358 15.74 -3.00 -3.72
CA ARG A 358 16.30 -1.91 -4.51
C ARG A 358 17.07 -0.91 -3.66
N ASN A 359 16.56 -0.58 -2.47
CA ASN A 359 17.27 0.30 -1.56
C ASN A 359 18.61 -0.28 -1.11
N PHE A 360 18.71 -1.60 -0.93
CA PHE A 360 19.97 -2.26 -0.66
C PHE A 360 20.93 -2.08 -1.85
N VAL A 361 20.47 -2.36 -3.08
CA VAL A 361 21.27 -2.18 -4.31
C VAL A 361 21.79 -0.75 -4.38
N ARG A 362 20.93 0.26 -4.27
CA ARG A 362 21.33 1.69 -4.35
C ARG A 362 22.38 2.13 -3.34
N ARG A 363 22.43 1.50 -2.16
CA ARG A 363 23.37 1.86 -1.10
C ARG A 363 24.62 0.99 -1.09
N SER A 364 24.57 -0.18 -1.72
CA SER A 364 25.71 -1.09 -1.83
C SER A 364 26.70 -0.56 -2.85
N SER A 365 27.99 -0.78 -2.59
CA SER A 365 29.05 -0.62 -3.61
C SER A 365 29.49 -1.98 -4.18
N SER A 366 28.85 -3.07 -3.76
CA SER A 366 29.21 -4.43 -4.18
C SER A 366 28.69 -4.71 -5.59
N LYS A 367 29.49 -5.42 -6.38
CA LYS A 367 29.05 -5.97 -7.67
C LYS A 367 28.85 -7.48 -7.55
N TYR A 368 27.91 -8.01 -8.32
CA TYR A 368 27.51 -9.41 -8.29
C TYR A 368 27.60 -10.05 -9.67
N ASP A 369 27.97 -11.32 -9.71
CA ASP A 369 27.96 -12.11 -10.94
C ASP A 369 26.54 -12.55 -11.30
N VAL A 370 25.69 -12.77 -10.30
CA VAL A 370 24.27 -13.02 -10.52
C VAL A 370 23.42 -12.19 -9.56
N ILE A 371 22.50 -11.39 -10.09
CA ILE A 371 21.43 -10.78 -9.30
C ILE A 371 20.15 -11.54 -9.64
N GLN A 372 19.50 -12.15 -8.65
CA GLN A 372 18.29 -12.95 -8.83
C GLN A 372 17.10 -12.36 -8.06
N ALA A 373 15.96 -12.29 -8.73
CA ALA A 373 14.66 -12.01 -8.13
C ALA A 373 13.58 -12.93 -8.72
N SER A 374 13.17 -13.98 -8.00
CA SER A 374 12.21 -14.97 -8.50
C SER A 374 10.86 -14.85 -7.80
N LEU A 375 9.84 -14.41 -8.54
CA LEU A 375 8.51 -14.10 -8.00
C LEU A 375 8.55 -13.27 -6.70
N VAL A 376 9.55 -12.38 -6.58
CA VAL A 376 9.95 -11.62 -5.37
C VAL A 376 8.84 -10.80 -4.72
N ASP A 377 7.79 -10.48 -5.47
CA ASP A 377 6.69 -9.68 -4.96
C ASP A 377 5.96 -10.44 -3.86
N THR A 378 5.96 -9.88 -2.64
CA THR A 378 5.02 -10.28 -1.61
C THR A 378 3.63 -9.91 -2.11
N TRP A 379 2.90 -10.89 -2.65
CA TRP A 379 1.50 -10.75 -3.06
C TRP A 379 0.62 -10.12 -1.95
N ALA A 380 1.06 -10.07 -0.70
CA ALA A 380 0.50 -9.30 0.41
C ALA A 380 0.16 -7.83 0.10
N ALA A 381 1.04 -7.14 -0.64
CA ALA A 381 0.77 -5.77 -1.11
C ALA A 381 -0.04 -5.74 -2.43
N THR A 382 -0.18 -6.89 -3.12
CA THR A 382 -0.46 -6.99 -4.56
C THR A 382 -1.65 -7.91 -4.92
N ALA A 383 -2.27 -8.62 -3.98
CA ALA A 383 -3.12 -9.77 -4.30
C ALA A 383 -4.56 -9.47 -4.71
N ALA A 384 -4.97 -10.21 -5.75
CA ALA A 384 -6.34 -10.55 -6.12
C ALA A 384 -7.24 -9.37 -6.50
N GLY A 385 -6.75 -8.59 -7.47
CA GLY A 385 -7.55 -7.57 -8.13
C GLY A 385 -7.18 -6.16 -7.73
N ALA A 386 -6.04 -5.87 -7.10
CA ALA A 386 -5.44 -4.52 -7.05
C ALA A 386 -4.04 -4.48 -7.65
N TYR A 387 -3.72 -5.49 -8.46
CA TYR A 387 -2.50 -5.61 -9.26
C TYR A 387 -2.15 -4.26 -9.88
N THR A 388 -3.10 -3.66 -10.60
CA THR A 388 -2.94 -2.36 -11.28
C THR A 388 -2.67 -1.17 -10.35
N LEU A 389 -3.11 -1.21 -9.09
CA LEU A 389 -3.05 -0.07 -8.16
C LEU A 389 -1.75 -0.05 -7.33
N THR A 390 -0.97 -1.13 -7.36
CA THR A 390 0.18 -1.30 -6.47
C THR A 390 1.44 -0.74 -7.11
N GLU A 391 2.11 0.17 -6.41
CA GLU A 391 3.44 0.65 -6.79
C GLU A 391 4.49 -0.45 -6.60
N ASN A 392 5.40 -0.60 -7.56
CA ASN A 392 6.52 -1.52 -7.45
C ASN A 392 7.83 -0.85 -7.87
N SER A 393 8.64 -0.47 -6.88
CA SER A 393 9.95 0.15 -7.10
C SER A 393 10.98 -0.81 -7.69
N LEU A 394 10.78 -2.14 -7.61
CA LEU A 394 11.72 -3.13 -8.16
C LEU A 394 11.65 -3.18 -9.70
N TYR A 395 10.55 -2.72 -10.29
CA TYR A 395 10.26 -2.78 -11.72
C TYR A 395 10.07 -1.39 -12.32
N THR A 396 11.11 -0.56 -12.23
CA THR A 396 11.20 0.73 -12.93
C THR A 396 12.45 0.79 -13.79
N LYS A 397 12.47 1.74 -14.73
CA LYS A 397 13.62 2.00 -15.60
C LYS A 397 14.87 2.26 -14.78
N GLU A 398 14.73 3.07 -13.73
CA GLU A 398 15.78 3.42 -12.79
C GLU A 398 16.28 2.16 -12.04
N ALA A 399 15.38 1.31 -11.56
CA ALA A 399 15.74 0.05 -10.89
C ALA A 399 16.55 -0.89 -11.79
N PHE A 400 16.13 -1.08 -13.05
CA PHE A 400 16.86 -1.91 -14.00
C PHE A 400 18.24 -1.34 -14.31
N GLY A 401 18.35 -0.02 -14.41
CA GLY A 401 19.64 0.65 -14.53
C GLY A 401 20.55 0.36 -13.33
N GLU A 402 20.04 0.52 -12.12
CA GLU A 402 20.76 0.22 -10.88
C GLU A 402 21.21 -1.25 -10.83
N TYR A 403 20.37 -2.21 -11.22
CA TYR A 403 20.76 -3.62 -11.27
C TYR A 403 21.92 -3.84 -12.24
N VAL A 404 21.86 -3.28 -13.46
CA VAL A 404 22.93 -3.41 -14.46
C VAL A 404 24.25 -2.80 -13.96
N ASP A 405 24.19 -1.68 -13.25
CA ASP A 405 25.39 -1.02 -12.71
C ASP A 405 26.07 -1.83 -11.59
N HIS A 406 25.28 -2.67 -10.89
CA HIS A 406 25.74 -3.58 -9.83
C HIS A 406 26.10 -4.98 -10.34
N LEU A 407 26.05 -5.23 -11.65
CA LEU A 407 26.59 -6.45 -12.24
C LEU A 407 28.12 -6.33 -12.43
N THR A 408 28.84 -7.43 -12.23
CA THR A 408 30.20 -7.60 -12.76
C THR A 408 30.17 -7.55 -14.30
N ASP A 409 31.33 -7.43 -14.94
CA ASP A 409 31.39 -7.23 -16.39
C ASP A 409 30.83 -8.40 -17.20
N ASP A 410 30.90 -9.61 -16.64
CA ASP A 410 30.29 -10.84 -17.15
C ASP A 410 28.99 -11.22 -16.37
N GLY A 411 28.44 -10.27 -15.62
CA GLY A 411 27.33 -10.51 -14.70
C GLY A 411 25.97 -10.64 -15.37
N LEU A 412 25.06 -11.34 -14.71
CA LEU A 412 23.73 -11.68 -15.19
C LEU A 412 22.63 -11.28 -14.19
N LEU A 413 21.65 -10.51 -14.65
CA LEU A 413 20.40 -10.28 -13.94
C LEU A 413 19.38 -11.36 -14.34
N THR A 414 18.78 -12.02 -13.35
CA THR A 414 17.74 -13.03 -13.52
C THR A 414 16.46 -12.62 -12.79
N ILE A 415 15.37 -12.47 -13.55
CA ILE A 415 14.05 -12.15 -12.98
C ILE A 415 13.07 -13.22 -13.44
N THR A 416 12.43 -13.94 -12.52
CA THR A 416 11.40 -14.93 -12.86
C THR A 416 10.01 -14.36 -12.59
N ARG A 417 9.15 -14.30 -13.62
CA ARG A 417 7.81 -13.71 -13.58
C ARG A 417 6.81 -14.51 -14.42
N TRP A 418 5.53 -14.19 -14.30
CA TRP A 418 4.49 -14.78 -15.15
C TRP A 418 4.67 -14.35 -16.61
N VAL A 419 4.39 -15.25 -17.54
CA VAL A 419 4.53 -14.99 -18.99
C VAL A 419 3.60 -13.88 -19.45
N PHE A 420 2.47 -13.64 -18.78
CA PHE A 420 1.51 -12.64 -19.24
C PHE A 420 1.88 -11.18 -18.88
N ASP A 421 2.78 -10.95 -17.92
CA ASP A 421 3.23 -9.60 -17.55
C ASP A 421 4.69 -9.32 -17.94
N GLY A 422 5.34 -10.26 -18.63
CA GLY A 422 6.78 -10.19 -18.87
C GLY A 422 7.20 -9.25 -20.00
N LEU A 423 6.29 -8.82 -20.88
CA LEU A 423 6.63 -7.88 -21.95
C LEU A 423 7.14 -6.54 -21.41
N ARG A 424 6.59 -6.07 -20.30
CA ARG A 424 7.08 -4.86 -19.64
C ARG A 424 8.48 -5.01 -19.05
N LEU A 425 8.90 -6.22 -18.63
CA LEU A 425 10.30 -6.46 -18.24
C LEU A 425 11.24 -6.29 -19.43
N VAL A 426 10.81 -6.69 -20.64
CA VAL A 426 11.58 -6.47 -21.86
C VAL A 426 11.73 -4.98 -22.14
N THR A 427 10.67 -4.19 -22.04
CA THR A 427 10.77 -2.74 -22.30
C THR A 427 11.63 -2.03 -21.26
N LEU A 428 11.55 -2.42 -19.99
CA LEU A 428 12.44 -1.95 -18.92
C LEU A 428 13.92 -2.27 -19.20
N ALA A 429 14.21 -3.51 -19.59
CA ALA A 429 15.58 -3.91 -19.95
C ALA A 429 16.09 -3.20 -21.22
N GLN A 430 15.24 -3.01 -22.23
CA GLN A 430 15.58 -2.25 -23.43
C GLN A 430 15.89 -0.78 -23.10
N ASP A 431 15.14 -0.17 -22.21
CA ASP A 431 15.37 1.21 -21.75
C ASP A 431 16.67 1.34 -20.95
N ALA A 432 16.92 0.43 -20.00
CA ALA A 432 18.15 0.42 -19.21
C ALA A 432 19.40 0.22 -20.08
N CYS A 433 19.30 -0.63 -21.12
CA CYS A 433 20.35 -0.79 -22.14
C CYS A 433 20.52 0.48 -22.99
N ALA A 434 19.43 1.05 -23.51
CA ALA A 434 19.48 2.20 -24.40
C ALA A 434 20.12 3.43 -23.73
N GLU A 435 19.81 3.71 -22.46
CA GLU A 435 20.45 4.79 -21.69
C GLU A 435 21.95 4.61 -21.49
N ARG A 436 22.43 3.36 -21.55
CA ARG A 436 23.86 2.99 -21.43
C ARG A 436 24.52 2.80 -22.79
N GLY A 437 23.83 3.10 -23.90
CA GLY A 437 24.35 2.88 -25.26
C GLY A 437 24.53 1.40 -25.61
N LEU A 438 23.81 0.50 -24.93
CA LEU A 438 23.87 -0.95 -25.12
C LEU A 438 22.71 -1.42 -26.01
N ASP A 439 22.97 -2.47 -26.80
CA ASP A 439 21.92 -3.17 -27.55
C ASP A 439 21.32 -4.31 -26.72
N ALA A 440 20.04 -4.18 -26.36
CA ALA A 440 19.33 -5.19 -25.58
C ALA A 440 19.11 -6.51 -26.35
N SER A 441 19.04 -6.48 -27.68
CA SER A 441 18.74 -7.67 -28.49
C SER A 441 19.84 -8.72 -28.41
N THR A 442 21.09 -8.31 -28.16
CA THR A 442 22.21 -9.23 -27.98
C THR A 442 22.43 -9.63 -26.51
N ARG A 443 21.63 -9.08 -25.59
CA ARG A 443 21.84 -9.17 -24.12
C ARG A 443 20.69 -9.79 -23.37
N LEU A 444 19.57 -10.04 -24.05
CA LEU A 444 18.39 -10.66 -23.48
C LEU A 444 18.29 -12.13 -23.88
N ALA A 445 17.91 -12.97 -22.92
CA ALA A 445 17.40 -14.31 -23.17
C ALA A 445 16.22 -14.61 -22.24
N ILE A 446 15.23 -15.34 -22.73
CA ILE A 446 13.97 -15.59 -22.02
C ILE A 446 13.63 -17.06 -22.15
N VAL A 447 13.51 -17.75 -21.02
CA VAL A 447 13.20 -19.18 -20.94
C VAL A 447 11.92 -19.37 -20.13
N ARG A 448 10.98 -20.12 -20.69
CA ARG A 448 9.65 -20.40 -20.15
C ARG A 448 9.53 -21.84 -19.67
N TYR A 449 8.78 -22.02 -18.60
CA TYR A 449 8.16 -23.29 -18.23
C TYR A 449 6.74 -23.04 -17.73
N ASP A 450 5.76 -23.74 -18.33
CA ASP A 450 4.34 -23.57 -18.04
C ASP A 450 3.94 -22.07 -18.10
N ARG A 451 3.45 -21.50 -16.99
CA ARG A 451 2.95 -20.12 -16.90
C ARG A 451 4.01 -19.08 -16.51
N VAL A 452 5.25 -19.50 -16.22
CA VAL A 452 6.33 -18.62 -15.77
C VAL A 452 7.50 -18.58 -16.75
N ALA A 453 8.21 -17.46 -16.79
CA ALA A 453 9.43 -17.27 -17.55
C ALA A 453 10.53 -16.61 -16.71
N THR A 454 11.76 -17.07 -16.90
CA THR A 454 12.97 -16.42 -16.37
C THR A 454 13.59 -15.55 -17.47
N PHE A 455 13.69 -14.27 -17.15
CA PHE A 455 14.29 -13.22 -17.95
C PHE A 455 15.76 -13.07 -17.55
N LEU A 456 16.64 -13.21 -18.52
CA LEU A 456 18.08 -13.09 -18.36
C LEU A 456 18.52 -11.82 -19.09
N LEU A 457 19.13 -10.88 -18.35
CA LEU A 457 19.78 -9.69 -18.90
C LEU A 457 21.26 -9.73 -18.56
N SER A 458 22.09 -9.90 -19.58
CA SER A 458 23.55 -9.95 -19.44
C SER A 458 24.20 -8.59 -19.65
N LYS A 459 25.25 -8.29 -18.88
CA LYS A 459 26.02 -7.05 -19.04
C LYS A 459 26.96 -7.08 -20.24
N HIS A 460 27.40 -8.26 -20.70
CA HIS A 460 28.05 -8.49 -22.00
C HIS A 460 27.07 -9.14 -23.02
N PRO A 461 27.29 -8.99 -24.34
CA PRO A 461 26.46 -9.67 -25.32
C PRO A 461 26.59 -11.19 -25.17
N PHE A 462 25.48 -11.92 -25.19
CA PHE A 462 25.53 -13.37 -25.14
C PHE A 462 26.36 -13.91 -26.31
N THR A 463 27.36 -14.71 -25.95
CA THR A 463 28.21 -15.40 -26.92
C THR A 463 27.47 -16.58 -27.56
N PRO A 464 27.85 -17.02 -28.77
CA PRO A 464 27.28 -18.22 -29.38
C PRO A 464 27.39 -19.48 -28.49
N ALA A 465 28.45 -19.56 -27.67
CA ALA A 465 28.66 -20.67 -26.74
C ALA A 465 27.66 -20.64 -25.57
N GLU A 466 27.38 -19.46 -25.01
CA GLU A 466 26.37 -19.30 -23.95
C GLU A 466 24.96 -19.58 -24.49
N VAL A 467 24.64 -19.10 -25.69
CA VAL A 467 23.36 -19.39 -26.34
C VAL A 467 23.21 -20.89 -26.62
N ALA A 468 24.27 -21.56 -27.10
CA ALA A 468 24.25 -23.01 -27.30
C ALA A 468 24.05 -23.76 -25.97
N LYS A 469 24.77 -23.37 -24.92
CA LYS A 469 24.61 -23.94 -23.58
C LYS A 469 23.20 -23.75 -23.04
N LEU A 470 22.62 -22.56 -23.19
CA LEU A 470 21.25 -22.26 -22.75
C LEU A 470 20.23 -23.12 -23.52
N ARG A 471 20.41 -23.29 -24.83
CA ARG A 471 19.58 -24.18 -25.65
C ARG A 471 19.66 -25.63 -25.21
N ASP A 472 20.87 -26.14 -25.00
CA ASP A 472 21.10 -27.54 -24.67
C ASP A 472 20.52 -27.87 -23.28
N VAL A 473 20.77 -27.00 -22.28
CA VAL A 473 20.18 -27.14 -20.92
C VAL A 473 18.66 -27.00 -20.95
N SER A 474 18.12 -26.05 -21.71
CA SER A 474 16.66 -25.89 -21.83
C SER A 474 16.01 -27.13 -22.45
N ALA A 475 16.63 -27.73 -23.48
CA ALA A 475 16.16 -28.97 -24.09
C ALA A 475 16.23 -30.15 -23.11
N GLU A 476 17.34 -30.29 -22.38
CA GLU A 476 17.54 -31.33 -21.37
C GLU A 476 16.47 -31.24 -20.26
N LEU A 477 16.19 -30.03 -19.77
CA LEU A 477 15.23 -29.79 -18.71
C LEU A 477 13.77 -29.65 -19.22
N GLY A 478 13.52 -29.73 -20.53
CA GLY A 478 12.18 -29.59 -21.10
C GLY A 478 11.58 -28.19 -20.96
N PHE A 479 12.41 -27.16 -20.89
CA PHE A 479 12.03 -25.76 -20.93
C PHE A 479 11.98 -25.23 -22.36
N GLU A 480 11.28 -24.11 -22.55
CA GLU A 480 11.09 -23.49 -23.85
C GLU A 480 11.79 -22.14 -23.93
N ILE A 481 12.58 -21.89 -24.97
CA ILE A 481 13.19 -20.59 -25.19
C ILE A 481 12.23 -19.71 -25.98
N LEU A 482 11.78 -18.62 -25.36
CA LEU A 482 10.96 -17.58 -26.01
C LEU A 482 11.83 -16.63 -26.83
N TYR A 483 13.03 -16.34 -26.33
CA TYR A 483 14.02 -15.51 -27.03
C TYR A 483 15.44 -15.86 -26.57
N ALA A 484 16.37 -15.94 -27.51
CA ALA A 484 17.81 -15.82 -27.26
C ALA A 484 18.49 -15.30 -28.54
N PRO A 485 19.64 -14.59 -28.44
CA PRO A 485 20.27 -13.98 -29.60
C PRO A 485 20.70 -15.04 -30.63
N GLY A 486 20.46 -14.78 -31.91
CA GLY A 486 20.86 -15.68 -33.01
C GLY A 486 20.02 -16.96 -33.16
N LEU A 487 19.10 -17.29 -32.24
CA LEU A 487 18.18 -18.41 -32.44
C LEU A 487 17.01 -18.01 -33.36
N PRO A 488 16.56 -18.91 -34.26
CA PRO A 488 15.33 -18.71 -35.02
C PRO A 488 14.11 -18.78 -34.09
N ALA A 489 12.94 -18.33 -34.57
CA ALA A 489 11.70 -18.57 -33.85
C ALA A 489 11.50 -20.08 -33.69
N THR A 490 11.26 -20.54 -32.46
CA THR A 490 10.99 -21.95 -32.18
C THR A 490 9.63 -22.32 -32.75
N SER A 491 9.48 -23.50 -33.34
CA SER A 491 8.24 -24.00 -33.95
C SER A 491 7.07 -24.20 -32.95
N GLY A 492 7.31 -23.98 -31.65
CA GLY A 492 6.29 -23.87 -30.61
C GLY A 492 5.60 -22.49 -30.56
N ALA A 493 6.12 -21.51 -31.30
CA ALA A 493 5.53 -20.19 -31.52
C ALA A 493 4.54 -20.18 -32.71
N ASP A 494 3.99 -21.35 -33.09
CA ASP A 494 2.82 -21.39 -33.97
C ASP A 494 1.64 -20.77 -33.21
N PRO A 495 1.01 -19.69 -33.73
CA PRO A 495 -0.20 -19.11 -33.12
C PRO A 495 -1.32 -20.15 -32.91
N SER A 496 -1.34 -21.22 -33.71
CA SER A 496 -2.28 -22.35 -33.63
C SER A 496 -1.79 -23.57 -32.81
N GLY A 497 -0.62 -23.52 -32.19
CA GLY A 497 -0.05 -24.65 -31.47
C GLY A 497 -0.77 -24.95 -30.14
N PRO A 498 -0.82 -26.22 -29.68
CA PRO A 498 -1.54 -26.66 -28.46
C PRO A 498 -0.94 -26.15 -27.14
N ARG A 499 0.07 -25.26 -27.18
CA ARG A 499 0.77 -24.65 -26.04
C ARG A 499 0.52 -23.15 -25.87
N ASN A 500 -0.17 -22.51 -26.82
CA ASN A 500 -0.87 -21.25 -26.52
C ASN A 500 -2.22 -21.67 -25.96
N ASP A 501 -2.39 -21.64 -24.64
CA ASP A 501 -3.73 -21.84 -24.07
C ASP A 501 -4.63 -20.75 -24.67
N PRO A 502 -5.64 -21.08 -25.51
CA PRO A 502 -6.52 -20.10 -26.11
C PRO A 502 -7.20 -19.23 -25.04
N ILE A 503 -7.36 -19.78 -23.83
CA ILE A 503 -7.90 -19.08 -22.66
C ILE A 503 -6.88 -18.06 -22.11
N GLU A 504 -5.58 -18.35 -22.15
CA GLU A 504 -4.53 -17.43 -21.69
C GLU A 504 -4.36 -16.28 -22.70
N MET A 505 -4.35 -16.55 -24.00
CA MET A 505 -4.35 -15.50 -25.03
C MET A 505 -5.62 -14.63 -25.00
N GLN A 506 -6.78 -15.25 -24.71
CA GLN A 506 -8.06 -14.55 -24.55
C GLN A 506 -8.18 -13.78 -23.21
N ARG A 507 -7.46 -14.19 -22.15
CA ARG A 507 -7.40 -13.48 -20.85
C ARG A 507 -6.34 -12.39 -20.79
N THR A 508 -5.21 -12.56 -21.49
CA THR A 508 -4.00 -11.75 -21.27
C THR A 508 -3.56 -10.95 -22.48
N GLY A 509 -4.00 -11.30 -23.70
CA GLY A 509 -3.62 -10.59 -24.92
C GLY A 509 -2.16 -10.72 -25.35
N THR A 510 -1.33 -11.49 -24.61
CA THR A 510 0.11 -11.65 -24.86
C THR A 510 0.45 -13.03 -25.40
N SER A 511 1.11 -13.09 -26.55
CA SER A 511 1.63 -14.33 -27.14
C SER A 511 3.12 -14.53 -26.83
N ALA A 512 3.56 -15.79 -26.74
CA ALA A 512 4.98 -16.15 -26.69
C ALA A 512 5.81 -15.50 -27.82
N ALA A 513 5.21 -15.33 -29.00
CA ALA A 513 5.84 -14.68 -30.14
C ALA A 513 6.11 -13.18 -29.92
N ASP A 514 5.35 -12.53 -29.03
CA ASP A 514 5.41 -11.08 -28.81
C ASP A 514 6.72 -10.63 -28.19
N TYR A 515 7.32 -11.49 -27.36
CA TYR A 515 8.65 -11.28 -26.80
C TYR A 515 9.68 -11.05 -27.89
N ARG A 516 9.75 -11.96 -28.85
CA ARG A 516 10.68 -11.84 -29.99
C ARG A 516 10.32 -10.65 -30.87
N ARG A 517 9.04 -10.43 -31.17
CA ARG A 517 8.59 -9.29 -32.01
C ARG A 517 8.97 -7.95 -31.40
N LEU A 518 8.81 -7.78 -30.09
CA LEU A 518 9.17 -6.57 -29.36
C LEU A 518 10.69 -6.37 -29.31
N ILE A 519 11.47 -7.42 -29.00
CA ILE A 519 12.93 -7.31 -28.87
C ILE A 519 13.57 -6.93 -30.20
N LEU A 520 13.09 -7.51 -31.31
CA LEU A 520 13.62 -7.30 -32.66
C LEU A 520 12.89 -6.18 -33.43
N ALA A 521 11.98 -5.43 -32.79
CA ALA A 521 11.21 -4.39 -33.46
C ALA A 521 12.13 -3.26 -33.94
N GLY A 522 12.18 -3.01 -35.26
CA GLY A 522 12.94 -1.89 -35.82
C GLY A 522 12.46 -0.52 -35.35
N ASN A 523 11.18 -0.38 -35.01
CA ASN A 523 10.63 0.78 -34.31
C ASN A 523 9.81 0.33 -33.09
N ARG A 524 10.46 0.32 -31.93
CA ARG A 524 9.84 -0.04 -30.65
C ARG A 524 8.65 0.85 -30.29
N GLN A 525 8.73 2.16 -30.51
CA GLN A 525 7.62 3.08 -30.19
C GLN A 525 6.37 2.76 -31.00
N GLN A 526 6.53 2.41 -32.28
CA GLN A 526 5.42 2.00 -33.13
C GLN A 526 4.78 0.69 -32.65
N PHE A 527 5.60 -0.31 -32.29
CA PHE A 527 5.11 -1.56 -31.69
C PHE A 527 4.27 -1.25 -30.45
N LEU A 528 4.84 -0.50 -29.50
CA LEU A 528 4.18 -0.14 -28.25
C LEU A 528 2.91 0.68 -28.50
N ALA A 529 2.87 1.60 -29.45
CA ALA A 529 1.67 2.38 -29.75
C ALA A 529 0.53 1.50 -30.29
N SER A 530 0.86 0.49 -31.10
CA SER A 530 -0.10 -0.41 -31.76
C SER A 530 -0.57 -1.59 -30.91
N TYR A 531 0.20 -1.98 -29.88
CA TYR A 531 -0.09 -3.14 -29.06
C TYR A 531 -1.39 -2.94 -28.24
N PRO A 532 -2.21 -3.97 -27.98
CA PRO A 532 -3.49 -3.79 -27.26
C PRO A 532 -3.30 -3.26 -25.83
N LEU A 533 -2.25 -3.72 -25.14
CA LEU A 533 -1.89 -3.30 -23.78
C LEU A 533 -0.91 -2.12 -23.80
N ASP A 534 -0.90 -1.34 -22.72
CA ASP A 534 0.20 -0.42 -22.41
C ASP A 534 1.36 -1.27 -21.92
N GLU A 535 2.43 -1.43 -22.71
CA GLU A 535 3.66 -2.13 -22.29
C GLU A 535 4.84 -1.15 -22.16
N SER A 536 4.53 0.15 -22.04
CA SER A 536 5.56 1.18 -21.86
C SER A 536 6.34 0.96 -20.56
N PRO A 537 7.65 1.29 -20.55
CA PRO A 537 8.48 1.14 -19.37
C PRO A 537 7.97 2.07 -18.26
N THR A 538 7.90 1.54 -17.04
CA THR A 538 7.54 2.29 -15.82
C THR A 538 8.73 3.06 -15.26
N THR A 539 8.45 4.16 -14.56
CA THR A 539 9.46 5.02 -13.93
C THR A 539 9.19 5.19 -12.45
N ASP A 540 10.12 5.76 -11.71
CA ASP A 540 9.92 6.11 -10.29
C ASP A 540 8.79 7.13 -10.06
N ASP A 541 8.43 7.91 -11.07
CA ASP A 541 7.27 8.82 -11.00
C ASP A 541 5.94 8.11 -11.29
N ARG A 542 5.96 7.00 -12.04
CA ARG A 542 4.79 6.17 -12.37
C ARG A 542 5.12 4.67 -12.19
N PRO A 543 5.32 4.19 -10.96
CA PRO A 543 5.84 2.84 -10.68
C PRO A 543 4.74 1.76 -10.71
N PHE A 544 3.76 1.85 -11.61
CA PHE A 544 2.61 0.95 -11.67
C PHE A 544 2.84 -0.19 -12.68
N PHE A 545 3.81 -1.06 -12.39
CA PHE A 545 4.26 -2.13 -13.30
C PHE A 545 3.12 -3.05 -13.77
N PHE A 546 2.11 -3.24 -12.95
CA PHE A 546 0.98 -4.12 -13.20
C PHE A 546 -0.22 -3.43 -13.89
N HIS A 547 -0.16 -2.11 -14.11
CA HIS A 547 -1.19 -1.36 -14.81
C HIS A 547 -0.91 -1.30 -16.31
N THR A 548 -1.45 -2.26 -17.06
CA THR A 548 -1.31 -2.38 -18.53
C THR A 548 -2.53 -1.89 -19.30
N THR A 549 -3.58 -1.43 -18.62
CA THR A 549 -4.81 -0.95 -19.26
C THR A 549 -4.65 0.48 -19.80
N ARG A 550 -4.80 0.65 -21.11
CA ARG A 550 -4.79 1.98 -21.75
C ARG A 550 -6.00 2.81 -21.33
N LEU A 551 -5.80 4.12 -21.20
CA LEU A 551 -6.85 5.08 -20.83
C LEU A 551 -8.15 4.95 -21.65
N ARG A 552 -8.04 4.74 -22.96
CA ARG A 552 -9.20 4.58 -23.87
C ARG A 552 -10.05 3.35 -23.57
N ASP A 553 -9.43 2.29 -23.03
CA ASP A 553 -10.04 1.00 -22.79
C ASP A 553 -10.51 0.87 -21.32
N GLN A 554 -10.16 1.84 -20.46
CA GLN A 554 -10.42 1.77 -19.01
C GLN A 554 -11.90 1.66 -18.65
N MET A 555 -12.78 2.42 -19.32
CA MET A 555 -14.22 2.34 -19.04
C MET A 555 -14.79 0.98 -19.45
N GLN A 556 -14.38 0.45 -20.60
CA GLN A 556 -14.82 -0.87 -21.07
C GLN A 556 -14.33 -1.99 -20.14
N VAL A 557 -13.09 -1.91 -19.67
CA VAL A 557 -12.48 -2.87 -18.75
C VAL A 557 -13.08 -2.77 -17.34
N ALA A 558 -13.39 -1.56 -16.88
CA ALA A 558 -14.02 -1.32 -15.58
C ALA A 558 -15.47 -1.83 -15.52
N PHE A 559 -16.24 -1.68 -16.60
CA PHE A 559 -17.65 -2.07 -16.67
C PHE A 559 -17.91 -3.40 -17.42
N GLY A 560 -16.87 -4.20 -17.67
CA GLY A 560 -16.96 -5.50 -18.35
C GLY A 560 -17.56 -6.64 -17.50
N ARG A 561 -17.61 -7.87 -18.04
CA ARG A 561 -18.28 -9.06 -17.41
C ARG A 561 -17.75 -9.46 -16.02
N SER A 562 -16.63 -8.91 -15.56
CA SER A 562 -16.01 -9.15 -14.25
C SER A 562 -16.14 -7.93 -13.30
N MET A 563 -17.25 -7.21 -13.44
CA MET A 563 -17.51 -5.83 -12.99
C MET A 563 -17.15 -5.50 -11.54
N LEU A 564 -17.30 -6.39 -10.55
CA LEU A 564 -17.08 -5.97 -9.15
C LEU A 564 -15.80 -6.50 -8.48
N PHE A 565 -15.12 -7.54 -9.00
CA PHE A 565 -14.01 -8.15 -8.24
C PHE A 565 -12.84 -8.73 -9.06
N GLY A 566 -12.84 -8.62 -10.39
CA GLY A 566 -11.84 -9.27 -11.24
C GLY A 566 -10.58 -8.47 -11.57
N ASN A 567 -10.63 -7.13 -11.55
CA ASN A 567 -9.48 -6.25 -11.87
C ASN A 567 -9.46 -4.97 -10.98
N GLY A 568 -8.28 -4.39 -10.75
CA GLY A 568 -8.14 -3.26 -9.79
C GLY A 568 -8.66 -1.94 -10.26
N LEU A 569 -8.76 -1.80 -11.56
CA LEU A 569 -9.38 -0.66 -12.19
C LEU A 569 -10.90 -0.65 -11.95
N SER A 570 -11.60 -1.80 -12.04
CA SER A 570 -13.04 -1.86 -11.78
C SER A 570 -13.34 -1.56 -10.32
N ALA A 571 -12.51 -2.02 -9.40
CA ALA A 571 -12.64 -1.70 -7.98
C ALA A 571 -12.43 -0.20 -7.71
N LEU A 572 -11.40 0.40 -8.30
CA LEU A 572 -11.12 1.83 -8.19
C LEU A 572 -12.28 2.68 -8.76
N MET A 573 -12.77 2.33 -9.96
CA MET A 573 -13.89 3.02 -10.61
C MET A 573 -15.20 2.83 -9.84
N THR A 574 -15.46 1.62 -9.34
CA THR A 574 -16.61 1.34 -8.47
C THR A 574 -16.53 2.18 -7.19
N LEU A 575 -15.35 2.26 -6.57
CA LEU A 575 -15.15 3.10 -5.39
C LEU A 575 -15.37 4.58 -5.70
N MET A 576 -14.85 5.06 -6.83
CA MET A 576 -15.05 6.44 -7.26
C MET A 576 -16.54 6.74 -7.46
N ALA A 577 -17.27 5.82 -8.09
CA ALA A 577 -18.72 5.93 -8.29
C ALA A 577 -19.49 5.91 -6.97
N ILE A 578 -19.18 4.97 -6.06
CA ILE A 578 -19.79 4.91 -4.72
C ILE A 578 -19.47 6.18 -3.94
N SER A 579 -18.22 6.65 -3.96
CA SER A 579 -17.80 7.85 -3.24
C SER A 579 -18.51 9.09 -3.78
N ALA A 580 -18.61 9.23 -5.10
CA ALA A 580 -19.36 10.31 -5.73
C ALA A 580 -20.86 10.22 -5.38
N LEU A 581 -21.45 9.02 -5.39
CA LEU A 581 -22.84 8.81 -4.99
C LEU A 581 -23.05 9.17 -3.51
N LEU A 582 -22.16 8.76 -2.61
CA LEU A 582 -22.22 9.10 -1.20
C LEU A 582 -22.09 10.61 -0.99
N VAL A 583 -21.20 11.28 -1.71
CA VAL A 583 -21.11 12.76 -1.71
C VAL A 583 -22.46 13.34 -2.15
N ILE A 584 -23.05 12.88 -3.25
CA ILE A 584 -24.36 13.37 -3.71
C ILE A 584 -25.45 13.12 -2.66
N VAL A 585 -25.56 11.90 -2.13
CA VAL A 585 -26.63 11.51 -1.21
C VAL A 585 -26.50 12.22 0.13
N PHE A 586 -25.30 12.33 0.70
CA PHE A 586 -25.11 12.88 2.04
C PHE A 586 -24.82 14.39 2.04
N VAL A 587 -24.32 14.94 0.93
CA VAL A 587 -24.10 16.38 0.79
C VAL A 587 -25.28 17.06 0.11
N ILE A 588 -25.72 16.59 -1.06
CA ILE A 588 -26.77 17.25 -1.83
C ILE A 588 -28.17 16.84 -1.31
N GLY A 589 -28.34 15.58 -0.90
CA GLY A 589 -29.63 15.04 -0.44
C GLY A 589 -30.30 15.83 0.70
N PRO A 590 -29.63 16.10 1.84
CA PRO A 590 -30.23 16.86 2.93
C PRO A 590 -30.50 18.33 2.57
N LEU A 591 -29.76 18.91 1.61
CA LEU A 591 -30.02 20.26 1.11
C LEU A 591 -31.31 20.33 0.27
N LEU A 592 -31.67 19.23 -0.41
CA LEU A 592 -32.91 19.13 -1.19
C LEU A 592 -34.14 18.84 -0.31
N ILE A 593 -33.98 18.05 0.74
CA ILE A 593 -35.07 17.60 1.63
C ILE A 593 -35.32 18.60 2.78
N GLY A 594 -34.29 19.32 3.23
CA GLY A 594 -34.32 20.15 4.44
C GLY A 594 -35.15 21.43 4.38
N GLY A 595 -35.77 21.78 3.23
CA GLY A 595 -36.66 22.94 3.07
C GLY A 595 -35.99 24.32 3.15
N ASP A 596 -34.84 24.44 3.81
CA ASP A 596 -34.02 25.65 3.83
C ASP A 596 -33.26 25.77 2.50
N ARG A 597 -33.75 26.63 1.59
CA ARG A 597 -33.03 26.94 0.34
C ARG A 597 -31.62 27.45 0.67
N PRO A 598 -30.56 26.94 0.03
CA PRO A 598 -29.21 27.45 0.25
C PRO A 598 -29.18 28.95 -0.07
N ARG A 599 -28.79 29.76 0.92
CA ARG A 599 -28.67 31.22 0.75
C ARG A 599 -27.52 31.53 -0.21
N ALA A 600 -27.56 32.68 -0.87
CA ALA A 600 -26.48 33.14 -1.75
C ALA A 600 -25.11 33.05 -1.05
N GLY A 601 -24.10 32.55 -1.76
CA GLY A 601 -22.73 32.37 -1.25
C GLY A 601 -22.43 31.01 -0.60
N TRP A 602 -23.42 30.15 -0.35
CA TRP A 602 -23.18 28.79 0.17
C TRP A 602 -22.24 27.98 -0.72
N GLY A 603 -22.50 27.97 -2.04
CA GLY A 603 -21.73 27.17 -2.99
C GLY A 603 -20.22 27.46 -2.97
N ALA A 604 -19.82 28.72 -2.73
CA ALA A 604 -18.41 29.09 -2.65
C ALA A 604 -17.73 28.55 -1.39
N TRP A 605 -18.41 28.52 -0.24
CA TRP A 605 -17.90 27.88 0.97
C TRP A 605 -17.81 26.36 0.84
N LEU A 606 -18.81 25.73 0.21
CA LEU A 606 -18.77 24.29 -0.05
C LEU A 606 -17.62 23.94 -1.01
N ALA A 607 -17.41 24.73 -2.06
CA ALA A 607 -16.29 24.56 -2.98
C ALA A 607 -14.94 24.77 -2.27
N TYR A 608 -14.84 25.74 -1.37
CA TYR A 608 -13.65 25.98 -0.55
C TYR A 608 -13.31 24.77 0.33
N PHE A 609 -14.23 24.31 1.18
CA PHE A 609 -13.99 23.16 2.07
C PHE A 609 -13.78 21.86 1.29
N GLY A 610 -14.48 21.67 0.17
CA GLY A 610 -14.26 20.53 -0.72
C GLY A 610 -12.87 20.52 -1.34
N ALA A 611 -12.40 21.68 -1.80
CA ALA A 611 -11.05 21.83 -2.35
C ALA A 611 -9.97 21.59 -1.28
N LEU A 612 -10.18 22.00 -0.03
CA LEU A 612 -9.24 21.69 1.07
C LEU A 612 -9.08 20.19 1.26
N GLY A 613 -10.18 19.44 1.36
CA GLY A 613 -10.16 17.99 1.55
C GLY A 613 -9.56 17.25 0.36
N ALA A 614 -10.00 17.56 -0.87
CA ALA A 614 -9.47 16.93 -2.07
C ALA A 614 -7.98 17.26 -2.30
N GLY A 615 -7.59 18.52 -2.11
CA GLY A 615 -6.21 18.98 -2.25
C GLY A 615 -5.27 18.34 -1.23
N PHE A 616 -5.73 18.15 0.02
CA PHE A 616 -4.93 17.54 1.07
C PHE A 616 -4.59 16.09 0.70
N MET A 617 -5.60 15.30 0.29
CA MET A 617 -5.39 13.90 -0.09
C MET A 617 -4.54 13.75 -1.36
N LEU A 618 -4.71 14.62 -2.38
CA LEU A 618 -3.85 14.60 -3.58
C LEU A 618 -2.38 14.82 -3.22
N LEU A 619 -2.10 15.81 -2.37
CA LEU A 619 -0.75 16.13 -1.92
C LEU A 619 -0.19 15.01 -1.05
N GLU A 620 -0.94 14.57 -0.05
CA GLU A 620 -0.54 13.54 0.91
C GLU A 620 -0.18 12.23 0.22
N VAL A 621 -1.07 11.71 -0.64
CA VAL A 621 -0.84 10.44 -1.36
C VAL A 621 0.41 10.53 -2.23
N ALA A 622 0.61 11.63 -2.96
CA ALA A 622 1.79 11.79 -3.81
C ALA A 622 3.10 11.90 -3.00
N LEU A 623 3.08 12.59 -1.85
CA LEU A 623 4.25 12.66 -0.96
C LEU A 623 4.55 11.30 -0.33
N LEU A 624 3.54 10.63 0.23
CA LEU A 624 3.67 9.32 0.85
C LEU A 624 4.42 8.34 -0.06
N GLN A 625 4.04 8.29 -1.34
CA GLN A 625 4.65 7.35 -2.28
C GLN A 625 6.09 7.72 -2.65
N ARG A 626 6.37 9.00 -2.89
CA ARG A 626 7.75 9.44 -3.18
C ARG A 626 8.71 9.18 -2.02
N PHE A 627 8.25 9.37 -0.77
CA PHE A 627 9.08 9.12 0.41
C PHE A 627 9.31 7.62 0.71
N VAL A 628 8.60 6.70 0.05
CA VAL A 628 8.92 5.25 0.12
C VAL A 628 10.33 4.98 -0.41
N LEU A 629 10.69 5.58 -1.55
CA LEU A 629 12.02 5.44 -2.13
C LEU A 629 13.10 6.01 -1.20
N LEU A 630 12.87 7.15 -0.55
CA LEU A 630 13.83 7.73 0.39
C LEU A 630 14.00 6.85 1.64
N LEU A 631 12.89 6.48 2.28
CA LEU A 631 12.93 5.81 3.59
C LEU A 631 13.17 4.31 3.49
N GLY A 632 13.05 3.75 2.28
CA GLY A 632 13.33 2.38 1.93
C GLY A 632 12.39 1.34 2.53
N HIS A 633 11.24 1.78 3.05
CA HIS A 633 10.24 0.88 3.59
C HIS A 633 8.86 1.57 3.60
N PRO A 634 7.79 0.93 3.08
CA PRO A 634 6.44 1.50 3.05
C PRO A 634 5.93 1.97 4.41
N VAL A 635 6.15 1.16 5.46
CA VAL A 635 5.83 1.50 6.86
C VAL A 635 6.51 2.77 7.35
N TYR A 636 7.82 2.91 7.11
CA TYR A 636 8.54 4.10 7.54
C TYR A 636 8.03 5.31 6.78
N SER A 637 7.76 5.17 5.47
CA SER A 637 7.16 6.25 4.70
C SER A 637 5.79 6.65 5.23
N LEU A 638 4.89 5.69 5.44
CA LEU A 638 3.58 5.94 5.99
C LEU A 638 3.68 6.67 7.32
N THR A 639 4.47 6.14 8.26
CA THR A 639 4.52 6.69 9.61
C THR A 639 5.22 8.03 9.67
N VAL A 640 6.39 8.18 9.05
CA VAL A 640 7.15 9.43 9.08
C VAL A 640 6.43 10.52 8.31
N THR A 641 5.90 10.23 7.12
CA THR A 641 5.22 11.22 6.29
C THR A 641 3.91 11.64 6.92
N LEU A 642 3.05 10.69 7.30
CA LEU A 642 1.76 10.99 7.93
C LEU A 642 1.94 11.71 9.27
N PHE A 643 2.84 11.22 10.13
CA PHE A 643 3.17 11.87 11.40
C PHE A 643 3.62 13.31 11.17
N SER A 644 4.60 13.54 10.28
CA SER A 644 5.17 14.88 10.04
C SER A 644 4.14 15.83 9.45
N LEU A 645 3.33 15.35 8.50
CA LEU A 645 2.29 16.14 7.85
C LEU A 645 1.19 16.53 8.84
N LEU A 646 0.65 15.57 9.59
CA LEU A 646 -0.40 15.82 10.58
C LEU A 646 0.10 16.68 11.75
N LEU A 647 1.28 16.38 12.29
CA LEU A 647 1.89 17.16 13.37
C LEU A 647 2.15 18.61 12.92
N GLY A 648 2.73 18.79 11.72
CA GLY A 648 2.91 20.10 11.10
C GLY A 648 1.58 20.85 10.93
N THR A 649 0.55 20.16 10.44
CA THR A 649 -0.81 20.70 10.27
C THR A 649 -1.42 21.13 11.62
N GLY A 650 -1.22 20.34 12.67
CA GLY A 650 -1.63 20.70 14.03
C GLY A 650 -0.93 21.96 14.53
N PHE A 651 0.39 22.07 14.33
CA PHE A 651 1.15 23.28 14.66
C PHE A 651 0.71 24.50 13.84
N GLY A 652 0.46 24.34 12.54
CA GLY A 652 -0.08 25.39 11.67
C GLY A 652 -1.42 25.93 12.17
N SER A 653 -2.29 25.04 12.67
CA SER A 653 -3.55 25.41 13.30
C SER A 653 -3.34 26.24 14.58
N LEU A 654 -2.37 25.89 15.42
CA LEU A 654 -2.03 26.67 16.62
C LEU A 654 -1.43 28.04 16.29
N VAL A 655 -0.56 28.11 15.27
CA VAL A 655 0.02 29.38 14.81
C VAL A 655 -1.07 30.30 14.28
N SER A 656 -2.01 29.77 13.49
CA SER A 656 -3.09 30.57 12.91
C SER A 656 -4.07 31.14 13.95
N ARG A 657 -4.09 30.61 15.18
CA ARG A 657 -4.84 31.19 16.31
C ARG A 657 -4.42 32.63 16.63
N ARG A 658 -3.13 32.96 16.48
CA ARG A 658 -2.59 34.28 16.82
C ARG A 658 -2.93 35.37 15.79
N ILE A 659 -3.49 34.98 14.65
CA ILE A 659 -3.85 35.91 13.57
C ILE A 659 -5.10 36.69 13.97
N ALA A 660 -4.99 38.03 13.95
CA ALA A 660 -6.10 38.95 14.19
C ALA A 660 -7.24 38.75 13.17
N ALA A 661 -8.50 38.89 13.60
CA ALA A 661 -9.68 38.63 12.78
C ALA A 661 -9.63 39.34 11.41
N ALA A 662 -9.22 40.61 11.38
CA ALA A 662 -9.11 41.42 10.16
C ALA A 662 -8.11 40.88 9.12
N ARG A 663 -7.14 40.04 9.52
CA ARG A 663 -6.11 39.47 8.63
C ARG A 663 -6.32 37.99 8.35
N VAL A 664 -7.37 37.36 8.89
CA VAL A 664 -7.57 35.90 8.75
C VAL A 664 -7.72 35.51 7.28
N GLN A 665 -8.52 36.24 6.51
CA GLN A 665 -8.72 35.95 5.08
C GLN A 665 -7.42 36.10 4.30
N GLU A 666 -6.71 37.21 4.47
CA GLU A 666 -5.44 37.48 3.78
C GLU A 666 -4.39 36.39 4.05
N VAL A 667 -4.17 36.06 5.33
CA VAL A 667 -3.17 35.04 5.70
C VAL A 667 -3.61 33.65 5.21
N THR A 668 -4.90 33.33 5.26
CA THR A 668 -5.41 32.05 4.74
C THR A 668 -5.18 31.92 3.24
N VAL A 669 -5.47 32.98 2.47
CA VAL A 669 -5.18 33.01 1.03
C VAL A 669 -3.69 32.87 0.75
N ARG A 670 -2.83 33.56 1.50
CA ARG A 670 -1.36 33.43 1.36
C ARG A 670 -0.89 32.02 1.69
N ALA A 671 -1.46 31.37 2.70
CA ALA A 671 -1.14 29.98 3.04
C ALA A 671 -1.54 29.04 1.90
N LEU A 672 -2.74 29.20 1.30
CA LEU A 672 -3.19 28.40 0.16
C LEU A 672 -2.30 28.55 -1.06
N VAL A 673 -1.91 29.79 -1.39
CA VAL A 673 -0.94 30.06 -2.48
C VAL A 673 0.41 29.45 -2.14
N GLY A 674 0.86 29.54 -0.89
CA GLY A 674 2.09 28.91 -0.42
C GLY A 674 2.08 27.39 -0.61
N VAL A 675 0.98 26.72 -0.25
CA VAL A 675 0.80 25.28 -0.50
C VAL A 675 0.85 24.98 -2.00
N ALA A 676 0.16 25.75 -2.84
CA ALA A 676 0.17 25.53 -4.29
C ALA A 676 1.58 25.67 -4.89
N VAL A 677 2.34 26.68 -4.46
CA VAL A 677 3.73 26.89 -4.90
C VAL A 677 4.64 25.75 -4.44
N VAL A 678 4.51 25.30 -3.18
CA VAL A 678 5.33 24.21 -2.66
C VAL A 678 4.98 22.89 -3.35
N SER A 679 3.72 22.60 -3.62
CA SER A 679 3.30 21.42 -4.40
C SER A 679 3.89 21.43 -5.80
N LEU A 680 3.89 22.58 -6.48
CA LEU A 680 4.51 22.72 -7.80
C LEU A 680 6.04 22.55 -7.74
N ALA A 681 6.70 23.13 -6.73
CA ALA A 681 8.12 22.96 -6.52
C ALA A 681 8.48 21.49 -6.23
N ALA A 682 7.66 20.80 -5.44
CA ALA A 682 7.81 19.37 -5.17
C ALA A 682 7.65 18.54 -6.45
N ALA A 683 6.66 18.84 -7.30
CA ALA A 683 6.47 18.15 -8.58
C ALA A 683 7.71 18.21 -9.49
N LEU A 684 8.46 19.32 -9.46
CA LEU A 684 9.61 19.54 -10.33
C LEU A 684 10.96 19.12 -9.72
N GLY A 685 11.08 19.14 -8.39
CA GLY A 685 12.36 19.03 -7.69
C GLY A 685 12.49 17.85 -6.71
N LEU A 686 11.38 17.28 -6.22
CA LEU A 686 11.41 16.33 -5.10
C LEU A 686 12.17 15.04 -5.44
N ALA A 687 12.08 14.55 -6.68
CA ALA A 687 12.82 13.37 -7.14
C ALA A 687 14.34 13.52 -6.90
N ARG A 688 14.91 14.65 -7.34
CA ARG A 688 16.35 14.92 -7.21
C ARG A 688 16.78 15.04 -5.76
N LEU A 689 15.93 15.62 -4.90
CA LEU A 689 16.20 15.72 -3.47
C LEU A 689 16.20 14.34 -2.80
N ILE A 690 15.29 13.45 -3.20
CA ILE A 690 15.23 12.08 -2.69
C ILE A 690 16.50 11.32 -3.06
N ASP A 691 16.98 11.43 -4.29
CA ASP A 691 18.18 10.73 -4.75
C ASP A 691 19.43 11.10 -3.92
N VAL A 692 19.56 12.36 -3.51
CA VAL A 692 20.66 12.83 -2.65
C VAL A 692 20.59 12.21 -1.26
N GLY A 693 19.39 11.95 -0.74
CA GLY A 693 19.19 11.42 0.61
C GLY A 693 19.33 9.91 0.73
N ILE A 694 19.18 9.14 -0.37
CA ILE A 694 19.15 7.67 -0.33
C ILE A 694 20.42 7.01 0.21
N PRO A 695 21.63 7.50 -0.07
CA PRO A 695 22.87 6.94 0.50
C PRO A 695 23.00 7.14 2.02
N TRP A 696 22.19 8.02 2.62
CA TRP A 696 22.34 8.36 4.04
C TRP A 696 21.80 7.27 4.97
N VAL A 697 22.31 7.25 6.21
CA VAL A 697 21.79 6.38 7.26
C VAL A 697 20.31 6.68 7.55
N LEU A 698 19.56 5.67 8.00
CA LEU A 698 18.11 5.77 8.19
C LEU A 698 17.67 6.97 9.05
N SER A 699 18.38 7.27 10.14
CA SER A 699 18.07 8.40 11.01
C SER A 699 18.17 9.75 10.28
N ALA A 700 19.18 9.92 9.44
CA ALA A 700 19.35 11.12 8.62
C ALA A 700 18.26 11.22 7.54
N ARG A 701 17.86 10.10 6.93
CA ARG A 701 16.75 10.03 5.95
C ARG A 701 15.41 10.41 6.59
N ILE A 702 15.15 9.92 7.81
CA ILE A 702 13.96 10.29 8.59
C ILE A 702 13.99 11.79 8.90
N ALA A 703 15.10 12.32 9.42
CA ALA A 703 15.22 13.74 9.74
C ALA A 703 15.03 14.63 8.49
N PHE A 704 15.60 14.21 7.35
CA PHE A 704 15.45 14.91 6.07
C PHE A 704 14.00 14.89 5.57
N ALA A 705 13.31 13.74 5.65
CA ALA A 705 11.89 13.65 5.31
C ALA A 705 11.04 14.59 6.19
N VAL A 706 11.24 14.56 7.51
CA VAL A 706 10.53 15.46 8.46
C VAL A 706 10.79 16.93 8.11
N LEU A 707 12.03 17.29 7.79
CA LEU A 707 12.40 18.67 7.43
C LEU A 707 11.71 19.16 6.16
N LEU A 708 11.52 18.28 5.17
CA LEU A 708 10.82 18.61 3.92
C LEU A 708 9.29 18.68 4.11
N ILE A 709 8.72 17.80 4.95
CA ILE A 709 7.26 17.62 5.07
C ILE A 709 6.64 18.55 6.11
N ALA A 710 7.28 18.74 7.26
CA ALA A 710 6.71 19.52 8.36
C ALA A 710 6.34 20.98 7.97
N PRO A 711 7.16 21.72 7.17
CA PRO A 711 6.78 23.06 6.70
C PRO A 711 5.52 23.06 5.83
N VAL A 712 5.36 22.03 4.99
CA VAL A 712 4.14 21.85 4.17
C VAL A 712 2.93 21.63 5.08
N GLY A 713 3.07 20.76 6.08
CA GLY A 713 2.05 20.56 7.11
C GLY A 713 1.67 21.87 7.80
N ILE A 714 2.64 22.69 8.23
CA ILE A 714 2.37 23.98 8.88
C ILE A 714 1.52 24.90 8.00
N LEU A 715 1.79 24.96 6.70
CA LEU A 715 0.97 25.75 5.76
C LEU A 715 -0.44 25.16 5.61
N LEU A 716 -0.57 23.83 5.52
CA LEU A 716 -1.85 23.11 5.44
C LEU A 716 -2.71 23.27 6.71
N GLY A 717 -2.10 23.56 7.85
CA GLY A 717 -2.80 23.74 9.13
C GLY A 717 -3.58 25.05 9.27
N MET A 718 -3.35 26.02 8.39
CA MET A 718 -3.96 27.35 8.51
C MET A 718 -5.34 27.46 7.83
N PRO A 719 -5.58 26.89 6.62
CA PRO A 719 -6.79 27.15 5.86
C PRO A 719 -8.09 26.64 6.47
N LEU A 720 -8.13 25.43 7.04
CA LEU A 720 -9.38 24.91 7.60
C LEU A 720 -9.85 25.74 8.81
N PRO A 721 -9.03 26.00 9.84
CA PRO A 721 -9.42 26.91 10.93
C PRO A 721 -9.70 28.34 10.45
N GLY A 722 -8.94 28.84 9.47
CA GLY A 722 -9.14 30.16 8.87
C GLY A 722 -10.53 30.30 8.25
N GLY A 723 -10.92 29.35 7.41
CA GLY A 723 -12.25 29.30 6.80
C GLY A 723 -13.37 29.15 7.84
N MET A 724 -13.19 28.28 8.84
CA MET A 724 -14.18 28.12 9.91
C MET A 724 -14.36 29.39 10.75
N ARG A 725 -13.29 30.15 11.03
CA ARG A 725 -13.38 31.44 11.74
C ARG A 725 -14.13 32.50 10.93
N LEU A 726 -13.90 32.55 9.62
CA LEU A 726 -14.59 33.47 8.72
C LEU A 726 -16.08 33.13 8.61
N VAL A 727 -16.42 31.85 8.48
CA VAL A 727 -17.81 31.37 8.45
C VAL A 727 -18.51 31.57 9.79
N ALA A 728 -17.82 31.37 10.92
CA ALA A 728 -18.41 31.51 12.25
C ALA A 728 -18.91 32.93 12.56
N ALA A 729 -18.35 33.95 11.92
CA ALA A 729 -18.76 35.35 12.12
C ALA A 729 -20.18 35.61 11.62
N ASP A 730 -20.56 35.04 10.47
CA ASP A 730 -21.81 35.38 9.77
C ASP A 730 -22.77 34.20 9.60
N ARG A 731 -22.25 32.97 9.55
CA ARG A 731 -22.96 31.75 9.09
C ARG A 731 -22.52 30.49 9.86
N ALA A 732 -22.58 30.53 11.19
CA ALA A 732 -22.16 29.42 12.05
C ALA A 732 -22.91 28.09 11.79
N ASP A 733 -24.07 28.15 11.14
CA ASP A 733 -24.87 27.00 10.69
C ASP A 733 -24.19 26.14 9.61
N ILE A 734 -23.23 26.71 8.86
CA ILE A 734 -22.47 26.00 7.81
C ILE A 734 -21.31 25.18 8.38
N ILE A 735 -20.86 25.42 9.62
CA ILE A 735 -19.64 24.77 10.16
C ILE A 735 -19.71 23.23 10.12
N PRO A 736 -20.81 22.56 10.54
CA PRO A 736 -20.92 21.10 10.42
C PRO A 736 -20.90 20.62 8.96
N TRP A 737 -21.44 21.42 8.03
CA TRP A 737 -21.43 21.16 6.59
C TRP A 737 -20.02 21.29 5.99
N GLY A 738 -19.27 22.32 6.36
CA GLY A 738 -17.88 22.49 5.94
C GLY A 738 -17.01 21.31 6.35
N TRP A 739 -17.19 20.82 7.58
CA TRP A 739 -16.50 19.60 8.05
C TRP A 739 -16.91 18.35 7.26
N GLY A 740 -18.22 18.15 7.05
CA GLY A 740 -18.74 17.01 6.29
C GLY A 740 -18.28 17.00 4.83
N ILE A 741 -18.27 18.15 4.16
CA ILE A 741 -17.83 18.27 2.76
C ILE A 741 -16.32 18.08 2.64
N ASN A 742 -15.54 18.65 3.56
CA ASN A 742 -14.11 18.40 3.62
C ASN A 742 -13.82 16.89 3.70
N GLY A 743 -14.51 16.17 4.59
CA GLY A 743 -14.42 14.72 4.70
C GLY A 743 -14.83 13.98 3.41
N ALA A 744 -15.97 14.34 2.83
CA ALA A 744 -16.50 13.69 1.62
C ALA A 744 -15.59 13.89 0.40
N PHE A 745 -15.09 15.10 0.17
CA PHE A 745 -14.14 15.38 -0.92
C PHE A 745 -12.74 14.82 -0.65
N SER A 746 -12.37 14.55 0.61
CA SER A 746 -11.14 13.81 0.91
C SER A 746 -11.23 12.39 0.34
N VAL A 747 -12.36 11.70 0.48
CA VAL A 747 -12.57 10.36 -0.14
C VAL A 747 -12.38 10.40 -1.65
N VAL A 748 -13.03 11.36 -2.30
CA VAL A 748 -12.92 11.56 -3.76
C VAL A 748 -11.48 11.90 -4.14
N GLY A 749 -10.84 12.80 -3.39
CA GLY A 749 -9.45 13.23 -3.61
C GLY A 749 -8.46 12.09 -3.49
N ALA A 750 -8.60 11.20 -2.50
CA ALA A 750 -7.74 10.03 -2.32
C ALA A 750 -7.85 9.06 -3.51
N THR A 751 -9.08 8.76 -3.93
CA THR A 751 -9.34 7.88 -5.08
C THR A 751 -8.82 8.50 -6.38
N LEU A 752 -9.04 9.81 -6.55
CA LEU A 752 -8.58 10.57 -7.70
C LEU A 752 -7.05 10.67 -7.72
N ALA A 753 -6.38 10.77 -6.58
CA ALA A 753 -4.92 10.80 -6.48
C ALA A 753 -4.29 9.52 -7.04
N VAL A 754 -4.81 8.36 -6.64
CA VAL A 754 -4.38 7.06 -7.16
C VAL A 754 -4.65 6.97 -8.66
N PHE A 755 -5.85 7.37 -9.10
CA PHE A 755 -6.20 7.38 -10.53
C PHE A 755 -5.25 8.24 -11.37
N ILE A 756 -4.95 9.46 -10.92
CA ILE A 756 -4.02 10.37 -11.62
C ILE A 756 -2.62 9.77 -11.63
N ALA A 757 -2.14 9.27 -10.48
CA ALA A 757 -0.81 8.69 -10.35
C ALA A 757 -0.60 7.49 -11.29
N MET A 758 -1.59 6.60 -11.39
CA MET A 758 -1.52 5.43 -12.28
C MET A 758 -1.40 5.77 -13.76
N ASN A 759 -2.03 6.87 -14.18
CA ASN A 759 -2.11 7.26 -15.59
C ASN A 759 -1.01 8.23 -16.00
N TRP A 760 -0.63 9.14 -15.10
CA TRP A 760 0.26 10.27 -15.42
C TRP A 760 1.41 10.49 -14.42
N GLY A 761 1.47 9.73 -13.33
CA GLY A 761 2.55 9.80 -12.34
C GLY A 761 2.34 10.80 -11.20
N PHE A 762 3.19 10.71 -10.17
CA PHE A 762 3.08 11.51 -8.94
C PHE A 762 3.33 13.00 -9.16
N SER A 763 4.17 13.37 -10.12
CA SER A 763 4.40 14.78 -10.48
C SER A 763 3.11 15.46 -10.90
N VAL A 764 2.32 14.78 -11.75
CA VAL A 764 1.02 15.30 -12.21
C VAL A 764 0.02 15.35 -11.07
N THR A 765 0.00 14.36 -10.17
CA THR A 765 -0.83 14.40 -8.95
C THR A 765 -0.51 15.63 -8.07
N LEU A 766 0.77 15.96 -7.88
CA LEU A 766 1.20 17.17 -7.15
C LEU A 766 0.80 18.46 -7.88
N MET A 767 0.88 18.50 -9.22
CA MET A 767 0.38 19.63 -10.01
C MET A 767 -1.14 19.79 -9.89
N SER A 768 -1.89 18.69 -9.87
CA SER A 768 -3.34 18.71 -9.61
C SER A 768 -3.65 19.24 -8.22
N ALA A 769 -2.89 18.85 -7.19
CA ALA A 769 -3.02 19.41 -5.85
C ALA A 769 -2.79 20.93 -5.85
N ALA A 770 -1.76 21.41 -6.57
CA ALA A 770 -1.48 22.85 -6.71
C ALA A 770 -2.65 23.61 -7.38
N ALA A 771 -3.24 23.03 -8.43
CA ALA A 771 -4.42 23.61 -9.09
C ALA A 771 -5.64 23.68 -8.14
N VAL A 772 -5.90 22.62 -7.36
CA VAL A 772 -7.00 22.58 -6.40
C VAL A 772 -6.83 23.61 -5.28
N TYR A 773 -5.61 23.77 -4.73
CA TYR A 773 -5.34 24.81 -3.72
C TYR A 773 -5.40 26.24 -4.29
N THR A 774 -5.04 26.42 -5.56
CA THR A 774 -5.23 27.70 -6.26
C THR A 774 -6.72 28.02 -6.39
N LEU A 775 -7.55 27.05 -6.76
CA LEU A 775 -9.00 27.20 -6.79
C LEU A 775 -9.57 27.58 -5.41
N ALA A 776 -9.12 26.93 -4.34
CA ALA A 776 -9.51 27.27 -2.97
C ALA A 776 -9.15 28.72 -2.58
N ALA A 777 -7.99 29.22 -3.02
CA ALA A 777 -7.58 30.59 -2.79
C ALA A 777 -8.48 31.59 -3.55
N LEU A 778 -8.86 31.28 -4.79
CA LEU A 778 -9.74 32.10 -5.61
C LEU A 778 -11.17 32.15 -5.05
N THR A 779 -11.73 31.00 -4.63
CA THR A 779 -13.07 30.95 -4.03
C THR A 779 -13.13 31.67 -2.70
N LEU A 780 -12.08 31.60 -1.87
CA LEU A 780 -12.04 32.34 -0.61
C LEU A 780 -11.97 33.86 -0.82
N ARG A 781 -11.30 34.32 -1.89
CA ARG A 781 -11.30 35.75 -2.26
C ARG A 781 -12.66 36.23 -2.71
N SER A 782 -13.40 35.43 -3.49
CA SER A 782 -14.72 35.82 -4.01
C SER A 782 -15.82 35.91 -2.93
N VAL A 783 -15.58 35.37 -1.73
CA VAL A 783 -16.56 35.36 -0.64
C VAL A 783 -16.39 36.53 0.33
N GLY A 784 -15.22 37.20 0.33
CA GLY A 784 -14.98 38.38 1.17
C GLY A 784 -15.22 39.72 0.46
N ASN A 785 -15.57 39.70 -0.83
CA ASN A 785 -16.17 40.83 -1.56
C ASN A 785 -17.68 40.64 -1.59
#